data_AF-A0A9D7P924-F1
#
_entry.id   AF-A0A9D7P924-F1
#
_cell.length_a   1.000
_cell.length_b   1.000
_cell.length_c   1.000
_cell.angle_alpha   90.00
_cell.angle_beta   90.00
_cell.angle_gamma   90.00
#
_symmetry.space_group_name_H-M   'P 1'
#
loop_
_entity.id
_entity.type
_entity.pdbx_description
1 polymer ?
#
loop_
_entity_poly.entity_id
_entity_poly.type
_entity_poly.pdbx_seq_one_letter_code
_entity_poly.pdbx_strand_id
1 'polypeptide(L)'
;MSSSTPRVVVYHQAHGHGDTFVPLLPMIESGNLTHLILAAVHITDDGVVTLNDHPHDDPHHDRLWAEAKQVQAAGVPVLIMVGGWAPGTMCKLDGDDFDTYYPVFRDFLRAHDIQGVDIDVEQDMSLAGVIRLIDQLRADFGRDFDIILAPVASAMWGGENLSGFSYPELYRERGDEIDWIQIQFYSGYGILEDTRDIQRIIDLGIYPVDKLVLGVVGHPDDANGFVDIDRLCAVLSEIAAKYPNIGGVDVWEYFRALPGGAAAPWEWIDRVHDALVHGAERINALGLIPSPSSIELGEGRYTLPRVATVSGEEKAVRALDIAVGRGAGLVLVPGEVPQVRLVDDPALPDEAYRLVVDADGVTIAASDVAGFWTAGATLRQLLPSWVNGPAPLPGAALDLPFVAIEDAPRFGWRGVHLDVARHFQPLPFLYRFIDQLAALKLNVLHLHLTDDQGWRFEVDGYPELVRTASWRSHTHNPAWESNDGQPHGGYYTQDQLRALVGYADARGVMIVPEVDLPGHVRSLLAAYPQFGDPGASEVKPVAPDFGVFDEVLHLTDETMEMVEAVFTQLLDVFPSSCWVHIGGDECPKTQWVNSPAAAELAEARGVDGPEHLQSWFTEHMRDWLAARGRTAVAWDEVIEDGNDPEGTLIMSWRGYAPGIEALERGLDVVMAPGEFTYIDHYQAADETEPYAIGGHLPWEKVLSYDPAMGVPDDAPGRLLGVQAQLWTEYMPTAQHVEYMAFPRVAALAEIGWAKAKASEKDFFARLVPAGRRWDAAGINHRPVGGAMPWQHGGEGLRRRPNEHLTAG
;
A
#
# COMPACT_ATOMS: atom_id res chain seq x y z
N MET A 1 14.51 14.37 8.72
CA MET A 1 15.30 13.55 9.66
C MET A 1 16.54 13.09 8.91
N SER A 2 17.73 13.30 9.48
CA SER A 2 19.00 12.85 8.88
C SER A 2 18.97 11.32 8.80
N SER A 3 18.96 10.72 7.61
CA SER A 3 19.09 9.25 7.51
C SER A 3 20.49 8.88 7.99
N SER A 4 20.57 8.20 9.13
CA SER A 4 21.80 7.51 9.51
C SER A 4 22.14 6.50 8.41
N THR A 5 23.41 6.44 8.02
CA THR A 5 23.90 5.37 7.15
C THR A 5 23.56 4.01 7.79
N PRO A 6 22.97 3.06 7.05
CA PRO A 6 22.66 1.74 7.59
C PRO A 6 23.93 1.05 8.07
N ARG A 7 23.83 0.26 9.14
CA ARG A 7 24.99 -0.42 9.72
C ARG A 7 25.44 -1.58 8.83
N VAL A 8 26.76 -1.73 8.73
CA VAL A 8 27.41 -2.95 8.22
C VAL A 8 28.27 -3.45 9.36
N VAL A 9 27.81 -4.53 9.98
CA VAL A 9 28.39 -5.12 11.18
C VAL A 9 29.05 -6.44 10.81
N VAL A 10 30.18 -6.73 11.43
CA VAL A 10 30.88 -8.01 11.25
C VAL A 10 31.20 -8.62 12.61
N TYR A 11 30.94 -9.91 12.75
CA TYR A 11 31.44 -10.70 13.87
C TYR A 11 32.78 -11.32 13.51
N HIS A 12 33.78 -11.11 14.37
CA HIS A 12 35.12 -11.67 14.22
C HIS A 12 35.53 -12.48 15.45
N GLN A 13 35.79 -13.77 15.25
CA GLN A 13 36.26 -14.66 16.31
C GLN A 13 37.70 -14.33 16.75
N ALA A 14 38.07 -14.58 18.01
CA ALA A 14 39.41 -14.25 18.52
C ALA A 14 40.57 -14.95 17.77
N HIS A 15 40.30 -16.12 17.18
CA HIS A 15 41.18 -16.89 16.32
C HIS A 15 40.35 -17.50 15.17
N GLY A 16 40.95 -17.76 14.00
CA GLY A 16 40.29 -18.45 12.89
C GLY A 16 40.22 -19.97 13.07
N HIS A 17 39.78 -20.68 12.03
CA HIS A 17 39.69 -22.16 12.06
C HIS A 17 41.07 -22.81 12.25
N GLY A 18 41.32 -23.34 13.46
CA GLY A 18 42.57 -23.98 13.87
C GLY A 18 43.72 -22.99 14.08
N ASP A 19 43.91 -22.48 15.31
CA ASP A 19 45.00 -21.62 15.84
C ASP A 19 45.54 -20.49 14.93
N THR A 20 44.89 -20.21 13.81
CA THR A 20 45.39 -19.31 12.76
C THR A 20 44.79 -17.94 12.98
N PHE A 21 45.62 -16.94 13.23
CA PHE A 21 45.18 -15.57 13.40
C PHE A 21 44.66 -14.98 12.08
N VAL A 22 43.44 -14.44 12.11
CA VAL A 22 42.84 -13.70 11.00
C VAL A 22 42.97 -12.19 11.28
N PRO A 23 43.56 -11.39 10.38
CA PRO A 23 43.72 -9.95 10.60
C PRO A 23 42.40 -9.17 10.51
N LEU A 24 42.24 -8.15 11.37
CA LEU A 24 41.09 -7.24 11.38
C LEU A 24 41.22 -6.11 10.34
N LEU A 25 42.46 -5.69 10.07
CA LEU A 25 42.74 -4.48 9.29
C LEU A 25 42.21 -4.48 7.84
N PRO A 26 42.15 -5.62 7.11
CA PRO A 26 41.56 -5.63 5.78
C PRO A 26 40.10 -5.15 5.73
N MET A 27 39.34 -5.28 6.83
CA MET A 27 37.92 -4.92 6.88
C MET A 27 37.66 -3.42 6.81
N ILE A 28 38.61 -2.62 7.32
CA ILE A 28 38.49 -1.16 7.38
C ILE A 28 39.05 -0.47 6.13
N GLU A 29 39.60 -1.23 5.17
CA GLU A 29 40.14 -0.67 3.92
C GLU A 29 39.05 -0.07 3.03
N SER A 30 37.82 -0.62 3.08
CA SER A 30 36.67 -0.10 2.33
C SER A 30 36.16 1.24 2.86
N GLY A 31 36.31 1.49 4.17
CA GLY A 31 35.64 2.59 4.87
C GLY A 31 34.13 2.41 5.05
N ASN A 32 33.56 1.25 4.67
CA ASN A 32 32.13 0.97 4.73
C ASN A 32 31.71 0.14 5.96
N LEU A 33 32.67 -0.42 6.70
CA LEU A 33 32.42 -1.07 7.97
C LEU A 33 31.95 -0.05 9.01
N THR A 34 30.84 -0.32 9.70
CA THR A 34 30.34 0.60 10.72
C THR A 34 30.61 0.12 12.13
N HIS A 35 30.53 -1.19 12.42
CA HIS A 35 30.79 -1.76 13.75
C HIS A 35 31.50 -3.10 13.64
N LEU A 36 32.35 -3.41 14.62
CA LEU A 36 33.01 -4.72 14.76
C LEU A 36 32.56 -5.37 16.07
N ILE A 37 31.95 -6.56 16.00
CA ILE A 37 31.71 -7.40 17.18
C ILE A 37 32.88 -8.38 17.29
N LEU A 38 33.66 -8.25 18.35
CA LEU A 38 34.89 -9.00 18.56
C LEU A 38 34.65 -10.14 19.56
N ALA A 39 34.83 -11.38 19.12
CA ALA A 39 34.89 -12.60 19.92
C ALA A 39 33.69 -12.88 20.86
N ALA A 40 33.52 -14.16 21.21
CA ALA A 40 32.63 -14.54 22.30
C ALA A 40 33.40 -14.43 23.64
N VAL A 41 32.80 -13.75 24.61
CA VAL A 41 33.29 -13.65 25.97
C VAL A 41 32.54 -14.61 26.88
N HIS A 42 33.32 -15.35 27.67
CA HIS A 42 32.80 -16.24 28.70
C HIS A 42 33.34 -15.88 30.08
N ILE A 43 32.49 -16.05 31.09
CA ILE A 43 32.87 -15.87 32.49
C ILE A 43 32.96 -17.25 33.15
N THR A 44 34.17 -17.63 33.55
CA THR A 44 34.43 -18.90 34.21
C THR A 44 33.99 -18.87 35.67
N ASP A 45 33.86 -20.05 36.31
CA ASP A 45 33.42 -20.17 37.71
C ASP A 45 34.43 -19.57 38.71
N ASP A 46 35.70 -19.41 38.32
CA ASP A 46 36.73 -18.71 39.10
C ASP A 46 36.76 -17.20 38.84
N GLY A 47 35.82 -16.67 38.05
CA GLY A 47 35.71 -15.24 37.78
C GLY A 47 36.80 -14.72 36.82
N VAL A 48 37.20 -15.55 35.86
CA VAL A 48 38.11 -15.16 34.76
C VAL A 48 37.26 -14.89 33.52
N VAL A 49 37.55 -13.78 32.83
CA VAL A 49 36.96 -13.48 31.54
C VAL A 49 37.86 -14.04 30.44
N THR A 50 37.32 -14.94 29.62
CA THR A 50 38.02 -15.53 28.48
C THR A 50 37.49 -15.00 27.15
N LEU A 51 38.37 -14.90 26.16
CA LEU A 51 38.00 -14.78 24.76
C LEU A 51 38.05 -16.17 24.14
N ASN A 52 36.89 -16.77 23.89
CA ASN A 52 36.75 -18.19 23.64
C ASN A 52 37.42 -19.00 24.79
N ASP A 53 38.51 -19.72 24.51
CA ASP A 53 39.16 -20.66 25.42
C ASP A 53 40.29 -20.07 26.29
N HIS A 54 40.76 -18.84 26.02
CA HIS A 54 41.93 -18.24 26.68
C HIS A 54 41.57 -16.98 27.48
N PRO A 55 42.25 -16.71 28.62
CA PRO A 55 42.08 -15.47 29.37
C PRO A 55 42.30 -14.23 28.49
N HIS A 56 41.55 -13.17 28.72
CA HIS A 56 41.58 -11.98 27.86
C HIS A 56 42.94 -11.25 27.78
N ASP A 57 43.84 -11.49 28.74
CA ASP A 57 45.19 -10.93 28.84
C ASP A 57 46.29 -11.93 28.43
N ASP A 58 45.90 -13.09 27.88
CA ASP A 58 46.85 -14.07 27.36
C ASP A 58 47.60 -13.50 26.13
N PRO A 59 48.94 -13.68 26.03
CA PRO A 59 49.74 -13.22 24.90
C PRO A 59 49.23 -13.64 23.51
N HIS A 60 48.42 -14.70 23.39
CA HIS A 60 47.77 -15.07 22.12
C HIS A 60 46.92 -13.93 21.54
N HIS A 61 46.37 -13.05 22.38
CA HIS A 61 45.50 -11.95 21.97
C HIS A 61 46.22 -10.61 21.77
N ASP A 62 47.54 -10.52 22.01
CA ASP A 62 48.30 -9.25 21.88
C ASP A 62 48.11 -8.60 20.51
N ARG A 63 48.12 -9.42 19.45
CA ARG A 63 47.91 -8.94 18.08
C ARG A 63 46.46 -8.51 17.85
N LEU A 64 45.49 -9.27 18.36
CA LEU A 64 44.07 -8.95 18.25
C LEU A 64 43.78 -7.57 18.85
N TRP A 65 44.25 -7.32 20.07
CA TRP A 65 44.06 -6.05 20.76
C TRP A 65 44.80 -4.89 20.08
N ALA A 66 45.97 -5.15 19.50
CA ALA A 66 46.71 -4.13 18.74
C ALA A 66 45.99 -3.74 17.43
N GLU A 67 45.35 -4.69 16.76
CA GLU A 67 44.55 -4.43 15.55
C GLU A 67 43.19 -3.81 15.92
N ALA A 68 42.54 -4.22 17.02
CA ALA A 68 41.30 -3.61 17.50
C ALA A 68 41.44 -2.10 17.75
N LYS A 69 42.55 -1.67 18.39
CA LYS A 69 42.86 -0.24 18.57
C LYS A 69 42.99 0.54 17.26
N GLN A 70 43.46 -0.12 16.19
CA GLN A 70 43.54 0.51 14.86
C GLN A 70 42.16 0.62 14.22
N VAL A 71 41.28 -0.37 14.41
CA VAL A 71 39.87 -0.32 14.00
C VAL A 71 39.15 0.84 14.70
N GLN A 72 39.32 0.98 16.02
CA GLN A 72 38.79 2.12 16.79
C GLN A 72 39.33 3.47 16.29
N ALA A 73 40.64 3.55 16.00
CA ALA A 73 41.27 4.75 15.46
C ALA A 73 40.76 5.11 14.05
N ALA A 74 40.24 4.13 13.29
CA ALA A 74 39.56 4.35 12.02
C ALA A 74 38.10 4.83 12.19
N GLY A 75 37.61 4.95 13.42
CA GLY A 75 36.25 5.43 13.73
C GLY A 75 35.20 4.34 13.78
N VAL A 76 35.59 3.06 13.76
CA VAL A 76 34.68 1.91 13.88
C VAL A 76 34.62 1.46 15.34
N PRO A 77 33.46 1.54 16.01
CA PRO A 77 33.30 1.04 17.37
C PRO A 77 33.59 -0.46 17.45
N VAL A 78 34.33 -0.86 18.47
CA VAL A 78 34.60 -2.27 18.78
C VAL A 78 33.73 -2.69 19.95
N LEU A 79 32.85 -3.64 19.68
CA LEU A 79 31.93 -4.27 20.61
C LEU A 79 32.45 -5.66 20.99
N ILE A 80 31.92 -6.23 22.06
CA ILE A 80 32.18 -7.61 22.45
C ILE A 80 30.88 -8.39 22.54
N MET A 81 30.87 -9.67 22.18
CA MET A 81 29.72 -10.54 22.40
C MET A 81 29.84 -11.24 23.75
N VAL A 82 28.88 -11.06 24.64
CA VAL A 82 28.80 -11.81 25.90
C VAL A 82 27.77 -12.93 25.73
N GLY A 83 28.17 -14.17 26.05
CA GLY A 83 27.30 -15.34 25.88
C GLY A 83 27.61 -16.17 24.64
N GLY A 84 26.62 -16.37 23.79
CA GLY A 84 26.61 -17.35 22.68
C GLY A 84 26.50 -18.81 23.14
N TRP A 85 26.82 -19.74 22.24
CA TRP A 85 26.77 -21.20 22.46
C TRP A 85 27.86 -21.71 23.44
N ALA A 86 27.91 -21.15 24.64
CA ALA A 86 28.84 -21.53 25.71
C ALA A 86 28.14 -21.48 27.07
N PRO A 87 27.77 -22.65 27.63
CA PRO A 87 26.97 -22.70 28.85
C PRO A 87 27.63 -22.02 30.06
N GLY A 88 26.84 -21.23 30.78
CA GLY A 88 27.14 -20.77 32.15
C GLY A 88 27.46 -19.30 32.31
N THR A 89 27.65 -18.53 31.23
CA THR A 89 27.91 -17.07 31.34
C THR A 89 26.65 -16.29 31.73
N MET A 90 25.51 -16.55 31.08
CA MET A 90 24.28 -15.79 31.38
C MET A 90 23.71 -16.11 32.77
N CYS A 91 23.85 -17.34 33.26
CA CYS A 91 23.47 -17.68 34.64
C CYS A 91 24.26 -16.86 35.68
N LYS A 92 25.53 -16.56 35.41
CA LYS A 92 26.39 -15.74 36.30
C LYS A 92 26.02 -14.26 36.26
N LEU A 93 25.44 -13.81 35.14
CA LEU A 93 24.90 -12.46 34.96
C LEU A 93 23.39 -12.42 35.24
N ASP A 94 22.89 -13.36 36.05
CA ASP A 94 21.50 -13.43 36.49
C ASP A 94 21.45 -13.72 38.01
N GLY A 95 20.29 -13.48 38.62
CA GLY A 95 19.98 -13.86 40.00
C GLY A 95 20.98 -13.37 41.05
N ASP A 96 21.31 -14.28 41.98
CA ASP A 96 22.17 -14.01 43.14
C ASP A 96 23.67 -13.92 42.78
N ASP A 97 24.08 -14.48 41.64
CA ASP A 97 25.48 -14.50 41.20
C ASP A 97 25.92 -13.18 40.55
N PHE A 98 24.97 -12.38 40.07
CA PHE A 98 25.20 -11.13 39.35
C PHE A 98 26.22 -10.20 40.05
N ASP A 99 26.04 -9.95 41.36
CA ASP A 99 26.89 -9.02 42.11
C ASP A 99 28.34 -9.52 42.27
N THR A 100 28.58 -10.81 42.06
CA THR A 100 29.90 -11.42 42.09
C THR A 100 30.60 -11.27 40.74
N TYR A 101 29.90 -11.56 39.64
CA TYR A 101 30.53 -11.69 38.32
C TYR A 101 30.43 -10.45 37.45
N TYR A 102 29.39 -9.63 37.57
CA TYR A 102 29.26 -8.40 36.80
C TYR A 102 30.45 -7.43 36.98
N PRO A 103 30.98 -7.20 38.20
CA PRO A 103 32.16 -6.34 38.36
C PRO A 103 33.38 -6.80 37.57
N VAL A 104 33.59 -8.12 37.45
CA VAL A 104 34.69 -8.70 36.66
C VAL A 104 34.48 -8.39 35.18
N PHE A 105 33.27 -8.60 34.68
CA PHE A 105 32.92 -8.30 33.29
C PHE A 105 33.08 -6.80 32.97
N ARG A 106 32.56 -5.92 33.83
CA ARG A 106 32.71 -4.46 33.72
C ARG A 106 34.17 -4.04 33.68
N ASP A 107 35.00 -4.61 34.54
CA ASP A 107 36.42 -4.24 34.62
C ASP A 107 37.19 -4.73 33.39
N PHE A 108 36.83 -5.88 32.83
CA PHE A 108 37.31 -6.34 31.52
C PHE A 108 36.97 -5.35 30.39
N LEU A 109 35.70 -4.92 30.29
CA LEU A 109 35.27 -3.95 29.27
C LEU A 109 36.09 -2.64 29.35
N ARG A 110 36.34 -2.15 30.57
CA ARG A 110 37.18 -0.97 30.82
C ARG A 110 38.65 -1.19 30.47
N ALA A 111 39.19 -2.38 30.73
CA ALA A 111 40.60 -2.68 30.49
C ALA A 111 40.97 -2.63 29.00
N HIS A 112 40.03 -2.97 28.13
CA HIS A 112 40.24 -3.03 26.67
C HIS A 112 39.55 -1.91 25.89
N ASP A 113 39.01 -0.90 26.58
CA ASP A 113 38.34 0.25 25.96
C ASP A 113 37.21 -0.19 25.01
N ILE A 114 36.43 -1.19 25.41
CA ILE A 114 35.30 -1.70 24.65
C ILE A 114 34.19 -0.63 24.61
N GLN A 115 33.57 -0.45 23.45
CA GLN A 115 32.60 0.63 23.20
C GLN A 115 31.15 0.14 23.18
N GLY A 116 30.92 -1.16 23.28
CA GLY A 116 29.59 -1.73 23.44
C GLY A 116 29.59 -3.22 23.68
N VAL A 117 28.42 -3.75 24.02
CA VAL A 117 28.21 -5.16 24.31
C VAL A 117 27.03 -5.67 23.51
N ASP A 118 27.28 -6.80 22.84
CA ASP A 118 26.25 -7.67 22.29
C ASP A 118 25.83 -8.72 23.31
N ILE A 119 24.59 -8.60 23.78
CA ILE A 119 24.00 -9.51 24.75
C ILE A 119 23.34 -10.67 23.99
N ASP A 120 24.12 -11.72 23.76
CA ASP A 120 23.71 -12.91 23.02
C ASP A 120 23.30 -14.05 23.97
N VAL A 121 22.01 -14.08 24.30
CA VAL A 121 21.44 -14.99 25.30
C VAL A 121 20.96 -16.29 24.64
N GLU A 122 21.86 -17.25 24.48
CA GLU A 122 21.55 -18.58 23.92
C GLU A 122 21.31 -19.66 24.99
N GLN A 123 20.88 -19.26 26.19
CA GLN A 123 20.56 -20.15 27.31
C GLN A 123 19.49 -19.54 28.23
N ASP A 124 18.90 -20.35 29.10
CA ASP A 124 17.87 -19.88 30.04
C ASP A 124 18.40 -18.76 30.96
N MET A 125 17.71 -17.62 30.94
CA MET A 125 17.97 -16.43 31.74
C MET A 125 16.63 -15.79 32.13
N SER A 126 16.56 -15.19 33.31
CA SER A 126 15.37 -14.48 33.75
C SER A 126 15.23 -13.11 33.07
N LEU A 127 13.99 -12.69 32.77
CA LEU A 127 13.71 -11.33 32.27
C LEU A 127 14.26 -10.25 33.22
N ALA A 128 14.12 -10.46 34.52
CA ALA A 128 14.66 -9.55 35.54
C ALA A 128 16.20 -9.48 35.50
N GLY A 129 16.88 -10.59 35.20
CA GLY A 129 18.32 -10.67 35.06
C GLY A 129 18.83 -9.84 33.89
N VAL A 130 18.26 -10.03 32.70
CA VAL A 130 18.70 -9.27 31.51
C VAL A 130 18.39 -7.79 31.66
N ILE A 131 17.25 -7.41 32.25
CA ILE A 131 16.93 -6.02 32.58
C ILE A 131 17.98 -5.43 33.54
N ARG A 132 18.35 -6.18 34.58
CA ARG A 132 19.39 -5.76 35.53
C ARG A 132 20.74 -5.57 34.85
N LEU A 133 21.11 -6.45 33.93
CA LEU A 133 22.34 -6.33 33.15
C LEU A 133 22.34 -5.04 32.30
N ILE A 134 21.26 -4.79 31.56
CA ILE A 134 21.08 -3.57 30.75
C ILE A 134 21.17 -2.31 31.61
N ASP A 135 20.40 -2.27 32.71
CA ASP A 135 20.36 -1.12 33.62
C ASP A 135 21.75 -0.84 34.22
N GLN A 136 22.48 -1.89 34.59
CA GLN A 136 23.80 -1.75 35.19
C GLN A 136 24.87 -1.36 34.17
N LEU A 137 24.87 -1.92 32.96
CA LEU A 137 25.73 -1.49 31.86
C LEU A 137 25.50 -0.01 31.54
N ARG A 138 24.23 0.40 31.41
CA ARG A 138 23.90 1.80 31.14
C ARG A 138 24.35 2.72 32.27
N ALA A 139 24.20 2.31 33.53
CA ALA A 139 24.67 3.08 34.68
C ALA A 139 26.20 3.23 34.73
N ASP A 140 26.95 2.22 34.32
CA ASP A 140 28.42 2.21 34.39
C ASP A 140 29.11 2.88 33.19
N PHE A 141 28.51 2.83 32.00
CA PHE A 141 29.13 3.27 30.75
C PHE A 141 28.40 4.44 30.06
N GLY A 142 27.15 4.74 30.43
CA GLY A 142 26.40 5.86 29.88
C GLY A 142 25.84 5.58 28.48
N ARG A 143 25.32 6.63 27.82
CA ARG A 143 24.60 6.54 26.53
C ARG A 143 25.48 6.39 25.29
N ASP A 144 26.77 6.69 25.40
CA ASP A 144 27.73 6.54 24.30
C ASP A 144 28.26 5.10 24.15
N PHE A 145 27.83 4.18 25.04
CA PHE A 145 28.17 2.77 25.01
C PHE A 145 27.04 1.97 24.41
N ASP A 146 27.30 1.23 23.33
CA ASP A 146 26.26 0.47 22.63
C ASP A 146 25.82 -0.74 23.47
N ILE A 147 24.53 -0.84 23.74
CA ILE A 147 23.89 -2.05 24.29
C ILE A 147 23.00 -2.63 23.22
N ILE A 148 23.38 -3.82 22.73
CA ILE A 148 22.68 -4.49 21.63
C ILE A 148 22.20 -5.87 22.07
N LEU A 149 21.19 -6.37 21.39
CA LEU A 149 20.61 -7.70 21.64
C LEU A 149 20.82 -8.58 20.40
N ALA A 150 21.10 -9.87 20.58
CA ALA A 150 21.22 -10.84 19.49
C ALA A 150 20.14 -11.94 19.49
N PRO A 151 18.83 -11.63 19.45
CA PRO A 151 17.79 -12.66 19.38
C PRO A 151 17.84 -13.47 18.08
N VAL A 152 17.50 -14.75 18.18
CA VAL A 152 17.07 -15.54 17.02
C VAL A 152 15.78 -14.95 16.43
N ALA A 153 15.64 -14.95 15.10
CA ALA A 153 14.53 -14.27 14.41
C ALA A 153 13.15 -14.63 14.96
N SER A 154 12.90 -15.92 15.20
CA SER A 154 11.61 -16.38 15.75
C SER A 154 11.26 -15.80 17.11
N ALA A 155 12.25 -15.46 17.94
CA ALA A 155 12.02 -14.88 19.25
C ALA A 155 11.43 -13.45 19.15
N MET A 156 11.70 -12.74 18.04
CA MET A 156 11.20 -11.39 17.80
C MET A 156 9.67 -11.34 17.71
N TRP A 157 9.02 -12.40 17.21
CA TRP A 157 7.56 -12.52 17.12
C TRP A 157 6.96 -13.48 18.15
N GLY A 158 7.71 -13.83 19.20
CA GLY A 158 7.25 -14.75 20.26
C GLY A 158 7.19 -16.22 19.84
N GLY A 159 7.92 -16.61 18.80
CA GLY A 159 8.12 -17.99 18.38
C GLY A 159 9.17 -18.72 19.23
N GLU A 160 9.86 -19.68 18.61
CA GLU A 160 10.96 -20.42 19.24
C GLU A 160 12.07 -19.46 19.68
N ASN A 161 12.70 -19.76 20.82
CA ASN A 161 13.60 -18.85 21.51
C ASN A 161 14.61 -19.62 22.36
N LEU A 162 15.79 -19.04 22.57
CA LEU A 162 16.88 -19.60 23.38
C LEU A 162 17.01 -18.93 24.76
N SER A 163 16.49 -17.72 24.94
CA SER A 163 16.89 -16.82 26.04
C SER A 163 16.11 -16.96 27.35
N GLY A 164 15.13 -17.88 27.43
CA GLY A 164 14.30 -18.05 28.64
C GLY A 164 13.26 -16.95 28.92
N PHE A 165 13.34 -15.80 28.24
CA PHE A 165 12.44 -14.65 28.39
C PHE A 165 11.86 -14.14 27.06
N SER A 166 10.81 -13.33 27.10
CA SER A 166 10.17 -12.73 25.92
C SER A 166 10.89 -11.45 25.47
N TYR A 167 11.42 -11.43 24.24
CA TYR A 167 11.98 -10.21 23.63
C TYR A 167 10.94 -9.10 23.41
N PRO A 168 9.70 -9.39 22.97
CA PRO A 168 8.62 -8.40 22.97
C PRO A 168 8.37 -7.74 24.32
N GLU A 169 8.49 -8.49 25.42
CA GLU A 169 8.30 -7.97 26.77
C GLU A 169 9.51 -7.13 27.21
N LEU A 170 10.72 -7.65 27.02
CA LEU A 170 11.97 -6.95 27.30
C LEU A 170 12.01 -5.59 26.57
N TYR A 171 11.67 -5.57 25.28
CA TYR A 171 11.72 -4.36 24.48
C TYR A 171 10.68 -3.32 24.93
N ARG A 172 9.51 -3.74 25.41
CA ARG A 172 8.55 -2.80 26.02
C ARG A 172 9.07 -2.19 27.33
N GLU A 173 9.84 -2.94 28.10
CA GLU A 173 10.38 -2.47 29.38
C GLU A 173 11.66 -1.63 29.25
N ARG A 174 12.54 -1.96 28.30
CA ARG A 174 13.88 -1.38 28.17
C ARG A 174 14.31 -1.09 26.73
N GLY A 175 13.40 -1.06 25.76
CA GLY A 175 13.73 -0.78 24.35
C GLY A 175 14.39 0.58 24.13
N ASP A 176 14.12 1.56 25.00
CA ASP A 176 14.80 2.87 24.99
C ASP A 176 16.26 2.79 25.43
N GLU A 177 16.66 1.73 26.14
CA GLU A 177 18.04 1.47 26.57
C GLU A 177 18.80 0.56 25.60
N ILE A 178 18.14 0.01 24.59
CA ILE A 178 18.76 -0.82 23.54
C ILE A 178 19.06 0.05 22.33
N ASP A 179 20.32 0.07 21.88
CA ASP A 179 20.74 0.91 20.77
C ASP A 179 20.32 0.32 19.42
N TRP A 180 20.43 -1.00 19.25
CA TRP A 180 19.93 -1.77 18.10
C TRP A 180 19.88 -3.28 18.40
N ILE A 181 19.28 -4.05 17.50
CA ILE A 181 19.00 -5.48 17.65
C ILE A 181 19.58 -6.22 16.44
N GLN A 182 20.51 -7.14 16.68
CA GLN A 182 21.05 -8.08 15.71
C GLN A 182 20.17 -9.32 15.64
N ILE A 183 19.41 -9.48 14.56
CA ILE A 183 18.42 -10.56 14.46
C ILE A 183 19.01 -11.73 13.68
N GLN A 184 19.11 -12.90 14.30
CA GLN A 184 19.73 -14.06 13.64
C GLN A 184 18.72 -14.79 12.72
N PHE A 185 18.89 -14.69 11.40
CA PHE A 185 18.03 -15.34 10.38
C PHE A 185 18.60 -16.67 9.86
N TYR A 186 19.26 -17.42 10.73
CA TYR A 186 19.92 -18.67 10.37
C TYR A 186 19.65 -19.76 11.41
N SER A 187 20.21 -20.96 11.20
CA SER A 187 20.04 -22.12 12.07
C SER A 187 18.60 -22.59 12.27
N GLY A 188 17.66 -22.18 11.40
CA GLY A 188 16.26 -22.63 11.40
C GLY A 188 15.28 -21.73 12.19
N TYR A 189 15.74 -20.62 12.75
CA TYR A 189 14.88 -19.69 13.51
C TYR A 189 14.23 -18.59 12.65
N GLY A 190 14.65 -18.45 11.39
CA GLY A 190 14.09 -17.55 10.41
C GLY A 190 14.84 -17.66 9.09
N ILE A 191 14.38 -16.92 8.08
CA ILE A 191 14.97 -16.88 6.74
C ILE A 191 15.24 -15.44 6.29
N LEU A 192 16.29 -15.26 5.48
CA LEU A 192 16.58 -13.99 4.79
C LEU A 192 16.85 -14.19 3.29
N GLU A 193 16.42 -15.32 2.74
CA GLU A 193 16.34 -15.54 1.29
C GLU A 193 15.25 -14.69 0.64
N ASP A 194 14.33 -14.12 1.41
CA ASP A 194 13.35 -13.12 0.97
C ASP A 194 12.92 -12.23 2.15
N THR A 195 11.94 -11.34 1.94
CA THR A 195 11.55 -10.34 2.94
C THR A 195 10.51 -10.81 3.95
N ARG A 196 10.03 -12.07 3.91
CA ARG A 196 8.83 -12.49 4.67
C ARG A 196 8.99 -12.39 6.17
N ASP A 197 10.09 -12.88 6.74
CA ASP A 197 10.28 -12.91 8.19
C ASP A 197 10.60 -11.53 8.76
N ILE A 198 11.39 -10.71 8.04
CA ILE A 198 11.62 -9.31 8.45
C ILE A 198 10.35 -8.48 8.35
N GLN A 199 9.54 -8.67 7.30
CA GLN A 199 8.22 -8.03 7.17
C GLN A 199 7.34 -8.36 8.37
N ARG A 200 7.29 -9.64 8.76
CA ARG A 200 6.56 -10.10 9.94
C ARG A 200 7.02 -9.40 11.22
N ILE A 201 8.32 -9.20 11.42
CA ILE A 201 8.86 -8.49 12.59
C ILE A 201 8.43 -7.03 12.59
N ILE A 202 8.49 -6.36 11.43
CA ILE A 202 8.14 -4.95 11.28
C ILE A 202 6.63 -4.73 11.49
N ASP A 203 5.79 -5.62 10.95
CA ASP A 203 4.33 -5.51 11.02
C ASP A 203 3.78 -5.63 12.44
N LEU A 204 4.55 -6.21 13.39
CA LEU A 204 4.18 -6.21 14.81
C LEU A 204 4.17 -4.81 15.44
N GLY A 205 4.88 -3.85 14.86
CA GLY A 205 4.96 -2.47 15.36
C GLY A 205 5.64 -2.34 16.73
N ILE A 206 6.32 -3.39 17.23
CA ILE A 206 7.00 -3.39 18.54
C ILE A 206 8.38 -2.73 18.44
N TYR A 207 9.10 -3.00 17.35
CA TYR A 207 10.50 -2.61 17.19
C TYR A 207 10.65 -1.52 16.12
N PRO A 208 11.36 -0.41 16.41
CA PRO A 208 11.71 0.58 15.41
C PRO A 208 12.58 -0.02 14.30
N VAL A 209 12.21 0.25 13.05
CA VAL A 209 12.90 -0.27 11.86
C VAL A 209 14.38 0.11 11.82
N ASP A 210 14.74 1.30 12.33
CA ASP A 210 16.12 1.82 12.41
C ASP A 210 17.01 1.14 13.44
N LYS A 211 16.42 0.28 14.26
CA LYS A 211 17.13 -0.57 15.21
C LYS A 211 17.30 -2.00 14.74
N LEU A 212 16.70 -2.41 13.62
CA LEU A 212 16.78 -3.80 13.13
C LEU A 212 18.02 -3.99 12.26
N VAL A 213 18.95 -4.82 12.71
CA VAL A 213 20.15 -5.25 11.98
C VAL A 213 19.99 -6.72 11.62
N LEU A 214 20.09 -7.04 10.33
CA LEU A 214 19.77 -8.36 9.79
C LEU A 214 21.00 -9.27 9.84
N GLY A 215 21.03 -10.25 10.74
CA GLY A 215 22.14 -11.16 10.93
C GLY A 215 22.11 -12.36 9.99
N VAL A 216 23.18 -12.55 9.23
CA VAL A 216 23.37 -13.64 8.27
C VAL A 216 24.65 -14.43 8.52
N VAL A 217 24.82 -15.54 7.80
CA VAL A 217 26.01 -16.38 7.86
C VAL A 217 26.95 -16.05 6.70
N GLY A 218 28.26 -15.97 6.94
CA GLY A 218 29.25 -15.62 5.93
C GLY A 218 29.58 -16.72 4.93
N HIS A 219 29.46 -18.00 5.32
CA HIS A 219 29.82 -19.14 4.48
C HIS A 219 28.88 -20.35 4.72
N PRO A 220 28.56 -21.18 3.70
CA PRO A 220 27.63 -22.29 3.81
C PRO A 220 28.04 -23.44 4.77
N ASP A 221 29.30 -23.44 5.21
CA ASP A 221 29.83 -24.46 6.13
C ASP A 221 29.67 -24.04 7.61
N ASP A 222 29.25 -22.81 7.90
CA ASP A 222 29.27 -22.26 9.26
C ASP A 222 27.96 -22.59 9.99
N ALA A 223 26.84 -22.40 9.30
CA ALA A 223 25.50 -22.74 9.77
C ALA A 223 24.52 -22.94 8.60
N ASN A 224 23.40 -23.62 8.88
CA ASN A 224 22.28 -23.68 7.95
C ASN A 224 21.65 -22.29 7.78
N GLY A 225 21.14 -21.96 6.59
CA GLY A 225 20.55 -20.64 6.30
C GLY A 225 21.52 -19.65 5.64
N PHE A 226 22.62 -20.14 5.05
CA PHE A 226 23.49 -19.31 4.21
C PHE A 226 22.74 -18.82 2.96
N VAL A 227 22.80 -17.50 2.73
CA VAL A 227 22.23 -16.84 1.56
C VAL A 227 23.37 -16.38 0.66
N ASP A 228 23.35 -16.77 -0.61
CA ASP A 228 24.34 -16.32 -1.59
C ASP A 228 24.35 -14.78 -1.70
N ILE A 229 25.54 -14.17 -1.90
CA ILE A 229 25.70 -12.72 -1.86
C ILE A 229 24.84 -11.98 -2.89
N ASP A 230 24.64 -12.53 -4.09
CA ASP A 230 23.82 -11.87 -5.12
C ASP A 230 22.36 -11.83 -4.64
N ARG A 231 21.90 -12.95 -4.06
CA ARG A 231 20.56 -13.04 -3.48
C ARG A 231 20.41 -12.12 -2.27
N LEU A 232 21.37 -12.11 -1.35
CA LEU A 232 21.37 -11.26 -0.18
C LEU A 232 21.32 -9.77 -0.57
N CYS A 233 22.16 -9.35 -1.52
CA CYS A 233 22.16 -7.97 -2.00
C CYS A 233 20.81 -7.57 -2.62
N ALA A 234 20.16 -8.48 -3.36
CA ALA A 234 18.83 -8.22 -3.92
C ALA A 234 17.79 -8.02 -2.81
N VAL A 235 17.76 -8.91 -1.81
CA VAL A 235 16.86 -8.82 -0.64
C VAL A 235 17.13 -7.56 0.18
N LEU A 236 18.38 -7.22 0.46
CA LEU A 236 18.74 -6.00 1.19
C LEU A 236 18.34 -4.73 0.44
N SER A 237 18.51 -4.71 -0.89
CA SER A 237 18.06 -3.60 -1.73
C SER A 237 16.55 -3.42 -1.66
N GLU A 238 15.80 -4.52 -1.72
CA GLU A 238 14.34 -4.53 -1.61
C GLU A 238 13.87 -4.05 -0.23
N ILE A 239 14.48 -4.56 0.85
CA ILE A 239 14.19 -4.13 2.22
C ILE A 239 14.47 -2.64 2.37
N ALA A 240 15.64 -2.15 1.93
CA ALA A 240 15.99 -0.74 2.04
C ALA A 240 15.10 0.17 1.15
N ALA A 241 14.59 -0.33 0.03
CA ALA A 241 13.62 0.39 -0.79
C ALA A 241 12.28 0.60 -0.05
N LYS A 242 11.77 -0.47 0.58
CA LYS A 242 10.53 -0.45 1.37
C LYS A 242 10.69 0.28 2.71
N TYR A 243 11.85 0.12 3.33
CA TYR A 243 12.22 0.58 4.66
C TYR A 243 13.49 1.42 4.63
N PRO A 244 13.42 2.69 4.18
CA PRO A 244 14.62 3.52 3.94
C PRO A 244 15.45 3.85 5.18
N ASN A 245 14.94 3.53 6.38
CA ASN A 245 15.62 3.71 7.65
C ASN A 245 16.03 2.38 8.28
N ILE A 246 16.03 1.23 7.58
CA ILE A 246 16.46 -0.06 8.12
C ILE A 246 17.81 0.02 8.84
N GLY A 247 17.92 -0.62 10.00
CA GLY A 247 19.06 -0.47 10.91
C GLY A 247 20.40 -0.98 10.35
N GLY A 248 20.40 -2.04 9.54
CA GLY A 248 21.60 -2.53 8.85
C GLY A 248 21.62 -4.03 8.59
N VAL A 249 22.81 -4.56 8.34
CA VAL A 249 23.11 -5.98 8.16
C VAL A 249 24.34 -6.38 8.98
N ASP A 250 24.33 -7.60 9.48
CA ASP A 250 25.38 -8.26 10.25
C ASP A 250 25.78 -9.57 9.56
N VAL A 251 27.05 -9.96 9.70
CA VAL A 251 27.50 -11.30 9.31
C VAL A 251 28.26 -12.01 10.42
N TRP A 252 27.77 -13.20 10.73
CA TRP A 252 28.39 -14.17 11.61
C TRP A 252 29.43 -15.01 10.85
N GLU A 253 30.60 -15.21 11.49
CA GLU A 253 31.84 -15.77 10.93
C GLU A 253 32.42 -15.06 9.69
N TYR A 254 32.68 -13.76 9.79
CA TYR A 254 33.17 -12.94 8.68
C TYR A 254 34.49 -13.40 8.02
N PHE A 255 35.40 -14.07 8.75
CA PHE A 255 36.78 -14.36 8.29
C PHE A 255 36.91 -15.12 6.97
N ARG A 256 35.84 -15.81 6.55
CA ARG A 256 35.75 -16.54 5.28
C ARG A 256 34.49 -16.19 4.49
N ALA A 257 33.86 -15.04 4.79
CA ALA A 257 32.65 -14.60 4.13
C ALA A 257 32.84 -14.56 2.61
N LEU A 258 31.83 -15.01 1.87
CA LEU A 258 31.83 -14.95 0.40
C LEU A 258 31.03 -13.73 -0.07
N PRO A 259 31.52 -12.97 -1.04
CA PRO A 259 32.68 -13.21 -1.90
C PRO A 259 34.00 -12.76 -1.25
N GLY A 260 35.11 -13.11 -1.89
CA GLY A 260 36.46 -12.71 -1.46
C GLY A 260 37.11 -13.66 -0.44
N GLY A 261 36.32 -14.30 0.43
CA GLY A 261 36.82 -15.22 1.45
C GLY A 261 37.93 -14.57 2.30
N ALA A 262 38.90 -15.36 2.77
CA ALA A 262 40.01 -14.83 3.55
C ALA A 262 40.96 -13.89 2.77
N ALA A 263 40.87 -13.84 1.44
CA ALA A 263 41.79 -13.07 0.60
C ALA A 263 41.32 -11.62 0.36
N ALA A 264 40.02 -11.41 0.27
CA ALA A 264 39.41 -10.10 0.02
C ALA A 264 38.12 -9.92 0.82
N PRO A 265 38.15 -10.06 2.15
CA PRO A 265 36.92 -10.14 2.93
C PRO A 265 36.12 -8.82 2.90
N TRP A 266 36.76 -7.67 2.60
CA TRP A 266 36.08 -6.38 2.44
C TRP A 266 35.07 -6.37 1.27
N GLU A 267 35.18 -7.29 0.31
CA GLU A 267 34.23 -7.37 -0.80
C GLU A 267 32.80 -7.62 -0.31
N TRP A 268 32.61 -8.44 0.72
CA TRP A 268 31.30 -8.65 1.32
C TRP A 268 30.71 -7.35 1.88
N ILE A 269 31.53 -6.57 2.62
CA ILE A 269 31.13 -5.28 3.22
C ILE A 269 30.68 -4.30 2.13
N ASP A 270 31.48 -4.16 1.06
CA ASP A 270 31.18 -3.23 -0.03
C ASP A 270 29.89 -3.60 -0.77
N ARG A 271 29.68 -4.89 -1.00
CA ARG A 271 28.50 -5.42 -1.69
C ARG A 271 27.21 -5.14 -0.91
N VAL A 272 27.18 -5.45 0.38
CA VAL A 272 25.98 -5.22 1.19
C VAL A 272 25.76 -3.73 1.48
N HIS A 273 26.83 -2.94 1.60
CA HIS A 273 26.73 -1.49 1.72
C HIS A 273 26.08 -0.86 0.47
N ASP A 274 26.56 -1.20 -0.74
CA ASP A 274 25.96 -0.72 -1.99
C ASP A 274 24.48 -1.14 -2.11
N ALA A 275 24.15 -2.37 -1.72
CA ALA A 275 22.77 -2.84 -1.72
C ALA A 275 21.85 -1.98 -0.83
N LEU A 276 22.26 -1.74 0.42
CA LEU A 276 21.47 -0.97 1.39
C LEU A 276 21.38 0.52 1.04
N VAL A 277 22.45 1.11 0.49
CA VAL A 277 22.52 2.56 0.23
C VAL A 277 22.03 2.92 -1.17
N HIS A 278 22.48 2.20 -2.19
CA HIS A 278 22.24 2.53 -3.60
C HIS A 278 21.26 1.59 -4.28
N GLY A 279 21.13 0.35 -3.81
CA GLY A 279 20.14 -0.62 -4.33
C GLY A 279 18.70 -0.10 -4.22
N ALA A 280 18.36 0.47 -3.06
CA ALA A 280 17.07 1.12 -2.83
C ALA A 280 16.79 2.27 -3.82
N GLU A 281 17.79 3.13 -4.06
CA GLU A 281 17.67 4.24 -5.01
C GLU A 281 17.43 3.73 -6.45
N ARG A 282 18.11 2.65 -6.84
CA ARG A 282 17.94 2.02 -8.16
C ARG A 282 16.53 1.43 -8.33
N ILE A 283 16.00 0.76 -7.31
CA ILE A 283 14.63 0.22 -7.31
C ILE A 283 13.62 1.36 -7.39
N ASN A 284 13.75 2.38 -6.54
CA ASN A 284 12.79 3.49 -6.48
C ASN A 284 12.83 4.35 -7.75
N ALA A 285 13.98 4.43 -8.42
CA ALA A 285 14.12 5.10 -9.72
C ALA A 285 13.30 4.44 -10.85
N LEU A 286 12.89 3.16 -10.71
CA LEU A 286 11.94 2.53 -11.62
C LEU A 286 10.55 3.15 -11.50
N GLY A 287 10.22 3.75 -10.34
CA GLY A 287 8.97 4.47 -10.18
C GLY A 287 7.72 3.60 -10.23
N LEU A 288 7.80 2.35 -9.79
CA LEU A 288 6.66 1.43 -9.86
C LEU A 288 5.59 1.84 -8.83
N ILE A 289 4.38 2.15 -9.32
CA ILE A 289 3.23 2.42 -8.46
C ILE A 289 2.04 1.62 -9.01
N PRO A 290 1.45 0.71 -8.21
CA PRO A 290 1.86 0.30 -6.87
C PRO A 290 3.24 -0.37 -6.80
N SER A 291 3.88 -0.36 -5.62
CA SER A 291 5.09 -1.13 -5.38
C SER A 291 4.80 -2.64 -5.46
N PRO A 292 5.67 -3.42 -6.13
CA PRO A 292 5.49 -4.86 -6.22
C PRO A 292 5.78 -5.56 -4.89
N SER A 293 5.20 -6.75 -4.70
CA SER A 293 5.46 -7.58 -3.52
C SER A 293 6.94 -7.96 -3.37
N SER A 294 7.62 -8.29 -4.47
CA SER A 294 9.08 -8.49 -4.51
C SER A 294 9.69 -7.99 -5.83
N ILE A 295 10.92 -7.49 -5.76
CA ILE A 295 11.66 -7.00 -6.91
C ILE A 295 13.16 -7.22 -6.77
N GLU A 296 13.74 -7.85 -7.79
CA GLU A 296 15.16 -8.11 -7.90
C GLU A 296 15.70 -7.43 -9.16
N LEU A 297 16.57 -6.44 -8.97
CA LEU A 297 17.24 -5.77 -10.07
C LEU A 297 18.46 -6.55 -10.52
N GLY A 298 18.57 -6.80 -11.83
CA GLY A 298 19.76 -7.33 -12.46
C GLY A 298 20.63 -6.24 -13.08
N GLU A 299 21.88 -6.59 -13.42
CA GLU A 299 22.78 -5.71 -14.16
C GLU A 299 22.52 -5.81 -15.67
N GLY A 300 22.05 -4.72 -16.28
CA GLY A 300 21.93 -4.62 -17.73
C GLY A 300 20.54 -4.18 -18.19
N ARG A 301 20.35 -4.24 -19.50
CA ARG A 301 19.10 -3.84 -20.16
C ARG A 301 18.81 -4.74 -21.35
N TYR A 302 17.51 -4.98 -21.58
CA TYR A 302 17.00 -5.64 -22.77
C TYR A 302 16.29 -4.61 -23.66
N THR A 303 16.68 -4.52 -24.94
CA THR A 303 15.95 -3.70 -25.92
C THR A 303 14.93 -4.56 -26.65
N LEU A 304 13.65 -4.42 -26.27
CA LEU A 304 12.56 -5.13 -26.93
C LEU A 304 12.33 -4.56 -28.35
N PRO A 305 12.35 -5.38 -29.42
CA PRO A 305 12.04 -4.87 -30.74
C PRO A 305 10.57 -4.48 -30.85
N ARG A 306 10.28 -3.51 -31.74
CA ARG A 306 8.90 -3.07 -32.02
C ARG A 306 8.02 -4.17 -32.60
N VAL A 307 8.62 -5.09 -33.35
CA VAL A 307 7.96 -6.32 -33.78
C VAL A 307 8.65 -7.45 -33.03
N ALA A 308 7.98 -7.99 -32.02
CA ALA A 308 8.53 -9.00 -31.13
C ALA A 308 7.83 -10.34 -31.33
N THR A 309 8.61 -11.43 -31.35
CA THR A 309 8.04 -12.77 -31.36
C THR A 309 7.46 -13.12 -29.99
N VAL A 310 6.25 -13.67 -29.96
CA VAL A 310 5.54 -14.05 -28.73
C VAL A 310 5.15 -15.52 -28.73
N SER A 311 5.13 -16.14 -27.55
CA SER A 311 4.49 -17.43 -27.28
C SER A 311 3.49 -17.30 -26.13
N GLY A 312 2.36 -18.01 -26.20
CA GLY A 312 1.32 -18.02 -25.16
C GLY A 312 -0.08 -18.13 -25.74
N GLU A 313 -1.09 -18.27 -24.88
CA GLU A 313 -2.49 -18.27 -25.31
C GLU A 313 -2.93 -16.90 -25.85
N GLU A 314 -3.87 -16.90 -26.81
CA GLU A 314 -4.36 -15.68 -27.47
C GLU A 314 -4.92 -14.66 -26.47
N LYS A 315 -5.61 -15.13 -25.42
CA LYS A 315 -6.16 -14.27 -24.36
C LYS A 315 -5.05 -13.52 -23.60
N ALA A 316 -3.93 -14.18 -23.32
CA ALA A 316 -2.79 -13.61 -22.62
C ALA A 316 -2.06 -12.61 -23.52
N VAL A 317 -1.85 -12.95 -24.80
CA VAL A 317 -1.26 -12.04 -25.80
C VAL A 317 -2.08 -10.76 -25.94
N ARG A 318 -3.41 -10.90 -26.03
CA ARG A 318 -4.32 -9.76 -26.12
C ARG A 318 -4.32 -8.91 -24.84
N ALA A 319 -4.29 -9.54 -23.67
CA ALA A 319 -4.20 -8.83 -22.39
C ALA A 319 -2.92 -7.99 -22.32
N LEU A 320 -1.77 -8.57 -22.68
CA LEU A 320 -0.49 -7.87 -22.71
C LEU A 320 -0.49 -6.71 -23.71
N ASP A 321 -0.98 -6.93 -24.94
CA ASP A 321 -1.03 -5.90 -25.99
C ASP A 321 -1.83 -4.67 -25.54
N ILE A 322 -2.98 -4.90 -24.91
CA ILE A 322 -3.83 -3.83 -24.38
C ILE A 322 -3.14 -3.10 -23.22
N ALA A 323 -2.57 -3.84 -22.27
CA ALA A 323 -1.96 -3.29 -21.07
C ALA A 323 -0.71 -2.45 -21.38
N VAL A 324 0.18 -2.93 -22.25
CA VAL A 324 1.36 -2.18 -22.72
C VAL A 324 0.92 -0.93 -23.48
N GLY A 325 -0.11 -1.07 -24.32
CA GLY A 325 -0.77 0.03 -24.99
C GLY A 325 -0.05 0.56 -26.23
N ARG A 326 -0.80 1.37 -26.99
CA ARG A 326 -0.41 1.79 -28.35
C ARG A 326 0.79 2.72 -28.41
N GLY A 327 1.08 3.47 -27.34
CA GLY A 327 2.22 4.38 -27.28
C GLY A 327 3.56 3.64 -27.33
N ALA A 328 3.63 2.37 -26.93
CA ALA A 328 4.83 1.55 -27.13
C ALA A 328 5.08 1.25 -28.62
N GLY A 329 4.02 1.12 -29.43
CA GLY A 329 4.13 0.66 -30.82
C GLY A 329 4.71 -0.74 -30.93
N LEU A 330 4.46 -1.57 -29.92
CA LEU A 330 4.81 -2.98 -29.88
C LEU A 330 3.80 -3.76 -30.71
N VAL A 331 4.29 -4.67 -31.52
CA VAL A 331 3.51 -5.60 -32.34
C VAL A 331 3.99 -7.00 -31.99
N LEU A 332 3.11 -7.77 -31.38
CA LEU A 332 3.39 -9.15 -30.99
C LEU A 332 3.01 -10.08 -32.14
N VAL A 333 3.96 -10.89 -32.61
CA VAL A 333 3.74 -11.88 -33.68
C VAL A 333 4.13 -13.27 -33.18
N PRO A 334 3.37 -14.34 -33.47
CA PRO A 334 3.79 -15.69 -33.07
C PRO A 334 5.16 -16.07 -33.65
N GLY A 335 6.00 -16.77 -32.87
CA GLY A 335 7.32 -17.22 -33.35
C GLY A 335 7.93 -18.37 -32.55
N GLU A 336 8.83 -19.14 -33.16
CA GLU A 336 9.47 -20.32 -32.54
C GLU A 336 10.52 -19.95 -31.47
N VAL A 337 11.16 -18.79 -31.62
CA VAL A 337 12.09 -18.23 -30.63
C VAL A 337 11.43 -16.97 -30.07
N PRO A 338 10.59 -17.09 -29.02
CA PRO A 338 9.85 -15.98 -28.45
C PRO A 338 10.77 -15.03 -27.68
N GLN A 339 10.64 -13.74 -27.96
CA GLN A 339 11.22 -12.64 -27.19
C GLN A 339 10.30 -12.22 -26.04
N VAL A 340 9.02 -12.56 -26.14
CA VAL A 340 8.02 -12.42 -25.09
C VAL A 340 7.38 -13.79 -24.84
N ARG A 341 7.53 -14.34 -23.64
CA ARG A 341 6.97 -15.63 -23.25
C ARG A 341 5.86 -15.42 -22.25
N LEU A 342 4.64 -15.83 -22.57
CA LEU A 342 3.50 -15.83 -21.68
C LEU A 342 3.23 -17.27 -21.25
N VAL A 343 3.28 -17.51 -19.94
CA VAL A 343 3.21 -18.85 -19.33
C VAL A 343 1.98 -18.91 -18.45
N ASP A 344 1.08 -19.86 -18.74
CA ASP A 344 -0.02 -20.17 -17.83
C ASP A 344 0.53 -20.96 -16.63
N ASP A 345 0.51 -20.36 -15.45
CA ASP A 345 0.98 -20.96 -14.20
C ASP A 345 -0.19 -21.05 -13.20
N PRO A 346 -0.89 -22.20 -13.14
CA PRO A 346 -2.07 -22.37 -12.29
C PRO A 346 -1.74 -22.41 -10.79
N ALA A 347 -0.46 -22.39 -10.39
CA ALA A 347 -0.07 -22.31 -8.98
C ALA A 347 -0.12 -20.87 -8.44
N LEU A 348 -0.19 -19.86 -9.30
CA LEU A 348 -0.30 -18.47 -8.89
C LEU A 348 -1.75 -18.12 -8.47
N PRO A 349 -1.94 -17.33 -7.41
CA PRO A 349 -3.25 -16.79 -7.05
C PRO A 349 -3.85 -15.94 -8.17
N ASP A 350 -5.15 -15.67 -8.08
CA ASP A 350 -5.86 -14.75 -8.98
C ASP A 350 -5.17 -13.38 -9.02
N GLU A 351 -5.12 -12.76 -10.19
CA GLU A 351 -4.44 -11.47 -10.49
C GLU A 351 -2.91 -11.43 -10.22
N ALA A 352 -2.31 -12.49 -9.67
CA ALA A 352 -0.89 -12.56 -9.38
C ALA A 352 -0.08 -12.85 -10.64
N TYR A 353 1.18 -12.39 -10.65
CA TYR A 353 2.08 -12.63 -11.76
C TYR A 353 3.53 -12.73 -11.32
N ARG A 354 4.33 -13.37 -12.18
CA ARG A 354 5.79 -13.24 -12.21
C ARG A 354 6.20 -12.57 -13.51
N LEU A 355 7.11 -11.61 -13.45
CA LEU A 355 7.68 -10.94 -14.61
C LEU A 355 9.21 -10.98 -14.51
N VAL A 356 9.86 -11.54 -15.54
CA VAL A 356 11.31 -11.58 -15.66
C VAL A 356 11.72 -10.90 -16.96
N VAL A 357 12.67 -9.98 -16.86
CA VAL A 357 13.39 -9.38 -17.99
C VAL A 357 14.86 -9.71 -17.85
N ASP A 358 15.42 -10.37 -18.84
CA ASP A 358 16.82 -10.79 -18.87
C ASP A 358 17.38 -10.69 -20.30
N ALA A 359 18.54 -11.30 -20.55
CA ALA A 359 19.18 -11.31 -21.87
C ALA A 359 18.39 -12.09 -22.94
N ASP A 360 17.51 -13.01 -22.53
CA ASP A 360 16.69 -13.86 -23.40
C ASP A 360 15.30 -13.27 -23.69
N GLY A 361 14.95 -12.15 -23.03
CA GLY A 361 13.78 -11.33 -23.33
C GLY A 361 12.87 -11.11 -22.13
N VAL A 362 11.56 -11.15 -22.37
CA VAL A 362 10.52 -10.94 -21.35
C VAL A 362 9.77 -12.23 -21.12
N THR A 363 9.65 -12.67 -19.88
CA THR A 363 8.81 -13.81 -19.48
C THR A 363 7.78 -13.35 -18.46
N ILE A 364 6.50 -13.63 -18.69
CA ILE A 364 5.39 -13.34 -17.79
C ILE A 364 4.65 -14.65 -17.50
N ALA A 365 4.49 -14.98 -16.23
CA ALA A 365 3.67 -16.09 -15.78
C ALA A 365 2.49 -15.59 -14.96
N ALA A 366 1.30 -16.12 -15.21
CA ALA A 366 0.05 -15.81 -14.49
C ALA A 366 -0.92 -16.99 -14.58
N SER A 367 -1.87 -17.09 -13.65
CA SER A 367 -2.91 -18.13 -13.65
C SER A 367 -4.16 -17.74 -14.45
N ASP A 368 -4.41 -16.44 -14.59
CA ASP A 368 -5.59 -15.88 -15.23
C ASP A 368 -5.27 -14.67 -16.13
N VAL A 369 -6.28 -14.16 -16.83
CA VAL A 369 -6.14 -13.00 -17.72
C VAL A 369 -5.80 -11.72 -16.94
N ALA A 370 -6.24 -11.61 -15.69
CA ALA A 370 -6.00 -10.44 -14.86
C ALA A 370 -4.54 -10.34 -14.42
N GLY A 371 -3.88 -11.44 -14.10
CA GLY A 371 -2.45 -11.52 -13.86
C GLY A 371 -1.62 -11.09 -15.08
N PHE A 372 -2.07 -11.43 -16.30
CA PHE A 372 -1.43 -10.91 -17.51
C PHE A 372 -1.67 -9.41 -17.71
N TRP A 373 -2.84 -8.87 -17.35
CA TRP A 373 -3.08 -7.42 -17.36
C TRP A 373 -2.19 -6.68 -16.36
N THR A 374 -2.13 -7.15 -15.11
CA THR A 374 -1.35 -6.51 -14.04
C THR A 374 0.16 -6.60 -14.32
N ALA A 375 0.64 -7.72 -14.86
CA ALA A 375 2.00 -7.84 -15.38
C ALA A 375 2.28 -6.86 -16.52
N GLY A 376 1.33 -6.72 -17.46
CA GLY A 376 1.43 -5.76 -18.56
C GLY A 376 1.45 -4.30 -18.10
N ALA A 377 0.70 -3.96 -17.05
CA ALA A 377 0.74 -2.65 -16.41
C ALA A 377 2.12 -2.37 -15.80
N THR A 378 2.73 -3.36 -15.13
CA THR A 378 4.11 -3.25 -14.64
C THR A 378 5.13 -3.12 -15.77
N LEU A 379 5.00 -3.94 -16.84
CA LEU A 379 5.87 -3.86 -18.01
C LEU A 379 5.81 -2.46 -18.66
N ARG A 380 4.61 -1.89 -18.79
CA ARG A 380 4.41 -0.53 -19.28
C ARG A 380 5.11 0.52 -18.44
N GLN A 381 5.16 0.34 -17.12
CA GLN A 381 5.85 1.24 -16.20
C GLN A 381 7.38 1.09 -16.27
N LEU A 382 7.89 -0.13 -16.50
CA LEU A 382 9.31 -0.40 -16.71
C LEU A 382 9.85 0.16 -18.04
N LEU A 383 8.98 0.26 -19.05
CA LEU A 383 9.31 0.90 -20.32
C LEU A 383 9.53 2.42 -20.16
N PRO A 384 10.28 3.05 -21.09
CA PRO A 384 10.50 4.49 -21.07
C PRO A 384 9.19 5.29 -21.03
N SER A 385 9.12 6.35 -20.21
CA SER A 385 7.86 7.06 -19.91
C SER A 385 7.04 7.52 -21.13
N TRP A 386 7.71 7.85 -22.25
CA TRP A 386 7.06 8.28 -23.49
C TRP A 386 6.10 7.22 -24.08
N VAL A 387 6.22 5.93 -23.72
CA VAL A 387 5.28 4.88 -24.16
C VAL A 387 3.85 5.12 -23.64
N ASN A 388 3.70 5.98 -22.62
CA ASN A 388 2.39 6.33 -22.09
C ASN A 388 1.62 7.32 -22.95
N GLY A 389 2.28 7.92 -23.95
CA GLY A 389 1.65 8.81 -24.91
C GLY A 389 0.71 8.11 -25.90
N PRO A 390 -0.02 8.88 -26.70
CA PRO A 390 -1.06 8.35 -27.59
C PRO A 390 -0.50 7.57 -28.79
N ALA A 391 0.79 7.71 -29.09
CA ALA A 391 1.43 7.10 -30.26
C ALA A 391 2.93 6.85 -30.03
N PRO A 392 3.55 5.95 -30.82
CA PRO A 392 4.97 5.65 -30.72
C PRO A 392 5.87 6.83 -31.06
N LEU A 393 6.94 7.02 -30.28
CA LEU A 393 7.96 8.01 -30.57
C LEU A 393 8.96 7.46 -31.63
N PRO A 394 9.07 8.09 -32.83
CA PRO A 394 9.93 7.59 -33.89
C PRO A 394 11.40 7.50 -33.46
N GLY A 395 12.06 6.37 -33.74
CA GLY A 395 13.47 6.15 -33.43
C GLY A 395 13.79 5.86 -31.95
N ALA A 396 12.81 5.96 -31.05
CA ALA A 396 13.01 5.61 -29.64
C ALA A 396 12.94 4.09 -29.42
N ALA A 397 13.84 3.57 -28.58
CA ALA A 397 13.98 2.16 -28.24
C ALA A 397 13.12 1.77 -27.03
N LEU A 398 12.59 0.54 -27.02
CA LEU A 398 11.85 -0.02 -25.89
C LEU A 398 12.82 -0.72 -24.94
N ASP A 399 13.59 0.08 -24.20
CA ASP A 399 14.61 -0.44 -23.29
C ASP A 399 14.02 -0.77 -21.93
N LEU A 400 14.20 -2.02 -21.50
CA LEU A 400 13.81 -2.52 -20.19
C LEU A 400 15.06 -2.80 -19.33
N PRO A 401 15.05 -2.49 -18.02
CA PRO A 401 16.08 -2.99 -17.12
C PRO A 401 15.96 -4.51 -16.96
N PHE A 402 17.05 -5.19 -16.63
CA PHE A 402 16.94 -6.56 -16.14
C PHE A 402 16.29 -6.55 -14.75
N VAL A 403 15.26 -7.37 -14.59
CA VAL A 403 14.47 -7.39 -13.37
C VAL A 403 13.71 -8.71 -13.24
N ALA A 404 13.58 -9.23 -12.02
CA ALA A 404 12.59 -10.24 -11.68
C ALA A 404 11.60 -9.65 -10.67
N ILE A 405 10.31 -9.84 -10.91
CA ILE A 405 9.21 -9.33 -10.08
C ILE A 405 8.25 -10.47 -9.79
N GLU A 406 7.90 -10.65 -8.53
CA GLU A 406 6.76 -11.45 -8.10
C GLU A 406 5.75 -10.55 -7.40
N ASP A 407 4.48 -10.64 -7.78
CA ASP A 407 3.51 -9.65 -7.34
C ASP A 407 2.08 -10.19 -7.33
N ALA A 408 1.28 -9.67 -6.40
CA ALA A 408 -0.12 -10.03 -6.19
C ALA A 408 -0.82 -8.92 -5.41
N PRO A 409 -2.13 -8.68 -5.64
CA PRO A 409 -2.85 -7.65 -4.90
C PRO A 409 -3.03 -8.01 -3.41
N ARG A 410 -3.07 -6.98 -2.55
CA ARG A 410 -3.49 -7.10 -1.15
C ARG A 410 -5.00 -7.31 -1.02
N PHE A 411 -5.79 -6.58 -1.81
CA PHE A 411 -7.26 -6.63 -1.78
C PHE A 411 -7.86 -6.92 -3.15
N GLY A 412 -8.99 -7.63 -3.17
CA GLY A 412 -9.72 -7.94 -4.40
C GLY A 412 -10.51 -6.76 -4.96
N TRP A 413 -10.93 -5.81 -4.12
CA TRP A 413 -11.59 -4.57 -4.55
C TRP A 413 -10.62 -3.38 -4.44
N ARG A 414 -10.30 -2.76 -5.58
CA ARG A 414 -9.41 -1.59 -5.66
C ARG A 414 -10.08 -0.55 -6.56
N GLY A 415 -10.92 0.28 -5.93
CA GLY A 415 -11.91 1.09 -6.63
C GLY A 415 -11.62 2.59 -6.68
N VAL A 416 -12.17 3.24 -7.69
CA VAL A 416 -12.36 4.69 -7.70
C VAL A 416 -13.81 4.98 -8.07
N HIS A 417 -14.47 5.76 -7.25
CA HIS A 417 -15.75 6.36 -7.57
C HIS A 417 -15.56 7.64 -8.37
N LEU A 418 -16.40 7.80 -9.39
CA LEU A 418 -16.46 8.99 -10.21
C LEU A 418 -17.92 9.44 -10.33
N ASP A 419 -18.17 10.60 -9.75
CA ASP A 419 -19.44 11.30 -9.91
C ASP A 419 -19.49 11.96 -11.30
N VAL A 420 -20.48 11.55 -12.09
CA VAL A 420 -20.83 12.18 -13.38
C VAL A 420 -22.20 12.86 -13.32
N ALA A 421 -22.87 12.79 -12.18
CA ALA A 421 -24.16 13.38 -11.91
C ALA A 421 -24.04 14.88 -11.60
N ARG A 422 -23.16 15.32 -10.68
CA ARG A 422 -23.02 16.76 -10.36
C ARG A 422 -22.39 17.52 -11.54
N HIS A 423 -21.33 16.97 -12.15
CA HIS A 423 -20.78 17.46 -13.41
C HIS A 423 -20.57 16.36 -14.46
N PHE A 424 -21.34 16.43 -15.55
CA PHE A 424 -21.25 15.48 -16.66
C PHE A 424 -19.86 15.45 -17.28
N GLN A 425 -19.32 14.24 -17.46
CA GLN A 425 -18.00 14.03 -18.04
C GLN A 425 -18.09 13.46 -19.47
N PRO A 426 -17.24 13.92 -20.41
CA PRO A 426 -17.30 13.43 -21.79
C PRO A 426 -16.66 12.02 -21.92
N LEU A 427 -17.22 11.16 -22.77
CA LEU A 427 -16.70 9.79 -23.00
C LEU A 427 -15.19 9.69 -23.29
N PRO A 428 -14.57 10.57 -24.11
CA PRO A 428 -13.13 10.54 -24.32
C PRO A 428 -12.30 10.71 -23.04
N PHE A 429 -12.83 11.41 -22.03
CA PHE A 429 -12.20 11.47 -20.71
C PHE A 429 -12.35 10.15 -19.97
N LEU A 430 -13.55 9.55 -19.93
CA LEU A 430 -13.78 8.28 -19.24
C LEU A 430 -12.86 7.16 -19.77
N TYR A 431 -12.65 7.07 -21.08
CA TYR A 431 -11.69 6.11 -21.66
C TYR A 431 -10.26 6.32 -21.15
N ARG A 432 -9.79 7.58 -21.10
CA ARG A 432 -8.44 7.89 -20.58
C ARG A 432 -8.35 7.64 -19.08
N PHE A 433 -9.40 7.93 -18.34
CA PHE A 433 -9.45 7.68 -16.90
C PHE A 433 -9.32 6.18 -16.61
N ILE A 434 -10.07 5.33 -17.31
CA ILE A 434 -9.93 3.87 -17.27
C ILE A 434 -8.51 3.41 -17.61
N ASP A 435 -7.87 4.00 -18.64
CA ASP A 435 -6.48 3.68 -18.97
C ASP A 435 -5.53 3.97 -17.78
N GLN A 436 -5.78 5.03 -17.00
CA GLN A 436 -4.98 5.35 -15.81
C GLN A 436 -5.28 4.42 -14.64
N LEU A 437 -6.55 4.04 -14.42
CA LEU A 437 -6.91 3.06 -13.40
C LEU A 437 -6.22 1.72 -13.65
N ALA A 438 -6.29 1.22 -14.89
CA ALA A 438 -5.63 -0.02 -15.30
C ALA A 438 -4.10 0.07 -15.17
N ALA A 439 -3.50 1.21 -15.53
CA ALA A 439 -2.06 1.43 -15.37
C ALA A 439 -1.61 1.39 -13.89
N LEU A 440 -2.50 1.73 -12.96
CA LEU A 440 -2.30 1.67 -11.50
C LEU A 440 -2.85 0.38 -10.87
N LYS A 441 -3.27 -0.60 -11.68
CA LYS A 441 -3.82 -1.89 -11.22
C LYS A 441 -5.11 -1.78 -10.38
N LEU A 442 -5.83 -0.67 -10.52
CA LEU A 442 -7.18 -0.50 -9.97
C LEU A 442 -8.17 -1.23 -10.87
N ASN A 443 -9.04 -2.04 -10.28
CA ASN A 443 -9.92 -2.97 -11.02
C ASN A 443 -11.40 -2.61 -10.94
N VAL A 444 -11.78 -1.57 -10.20
CA VAL A 444 -13.17 -1.10 -10.13
C VAL A 444 -13.27 0.40 -10.45
N LEU A 445 -14.19 0.74 -11.35
CA LEU A 445 -14.72 2.09 -11.51
C LEU A 445 -16.17 2.09 -11.01
N HIS A 446 -16.39 2.72 -9.86
CA HIS A 446 -17.74 2.98 -9.35
C HIS A 446 -18.28 4.23 -10.05
N LEU A 447 -19.33 4.10 -10.86
CA LEU A 447 -19.84 5.18 -11.71
C LEU A 447 -21.18 5.70 -11.18
N HIS A 448 -21.16 6.88 -10.56
CA HIS A 448 -22.34 7.52 -9.99
C HIS A 448 -23.11 8.30 -11.05
N LEU A 449 -24.21 7.69 -11.53
CA LEU A 449 -24.92 8.11 -12.75
C LEU A 449 -26.11 9.04 -12.48
N THR A 450 -26.59 9.14 -11.24
CA THR A 450 -27.85 9.83 -10.96
C THR A 450 -27.78 10.54 -9.62
N ASP A 451 -28.24 11.79 -9.59
CA ASP A 451 -28.36 12.59 -8.36
C ASP A 451 -29.38 13.72 -8.54
N ASP A 452 -29.55 14.57 -7.54
CA ASP A 452 -30.45 15.72 -7.54
C ASP A 452 -30.16 16.73 -8.67
N GLN A 453 -28.88 16.90 -9.03
CA GLN A 453 -28.43 17.87 -10.05
C GLN A 453 -28.34 17.25 -11.45
N GLY A 454 -28.60 15.94 -11.59
CA GLY A 454 -29.01 15.38 -12.86
C GLY A 454 -28.90 13.87 -13.03
N TRP A 455 -29.56 13.40 -14.09
CA TRP A 455 -29.65 12.01 -14.48
C TRP A 455 -28.83 11.75 -15.75
N ARG A 456 -27.94 10.75 -15.75
CA ARG A 456 -26.92 10.56 -16.81
C ARG A 456 -27.10 9.32 -17.68
N PHE A 457 -28.16 8.54 -17.46
CA PHE A 457 -28.37 7.27 -18.16
C PHE A 457 -29.67 7.23 -18.98
N GLU A 458 -29.63 6.71 -20.19
CA GLU A 458 -30.85 6.53 -21.00
C GLU A 458 -31.67 5.30 -20.57
N VAL A 459 -32.96 5.51 -20.34
CA VAL A 459 -33.92 4.45 -19.97
C VAL A 459 -35.11 4.46 -20.93
N ASP A 460 -35.26 3.39 -21.71
CA ASP A 460 -36.40 3.20 -22.60
C ASP A 460 -37.71 3.17 -21.82
N GLY A 461 -38.74 3.83 -22.35
CA GLY A 461 -40.02 4.03 -21.67
C GLY A 461 -40.07 5.26 -20.76
N TYR A 462 -38.92 5.81 -20.35
CA TYR A 462 -38.81 6.99 -19.49
C TYR A 462 -37.99 8.13 -20.13
N PRO A 463 -38.39 8.64 -21.32
CA PRO A 463 -37.60 9.61 -22.10
C PRO A 463 -37.38 10.97 -21.41
N GLU A 464 -38.17 11.32 -20.40
CA GLU A 464 -38.01 12.59 -19.69
C GLU A 464 -36.82 12.56 -18.70
N LEU A 465 -36.32 11.36 -18.33
CA LEU A 465 -35.08 11.23 -17.57
C LEU A 465 -33.88 11.82 -18.34
N VAL A 466 -33.89 11.74 -19.68
CA VAL A 466 -32.83 12.34 -20.51
C VAL A 466 -33.21 13.71 -21.07
N ARG A 467 -34.49 14.00 -21.32
CA ARG A 467 -34.89 15.31 -21.86
C ARG A 467 -34.94 16.41 -20.81
N THR A 468 -35.33 16.06 -19.58
CA THR A 468 -35.53 16.99 -18.48
C THR A 468 -34.50 16.74 -17.38
N ALA A 469 -34.43 15.54 -16.81
CA ALA A 469 -33.60 15.28 -15.63
C ALA A 469 -32.09 15.39 -15.90
N SER A 470 -31.64 15.27 -17.17
CA SER A 470 -30.22 15.42 -17.49
C SER A 470 -29.72 16.86 -17.61
N TRP A 471 -30.57 17.87 -17.39
CA TRP A 471 -30.19 19.28 -17.53
C TRP A 471 -30.69 20.13 -16.35
N ARG A 472 -29.79 20.95 -15.80
CA ARG A 472 -30.12 22.04 -14.89
C ARG A 472 -29.88 23.39 -15.56
N SER A 473 -30.60 24.41 -15.11
CA SER A 473 -30.57 25.75 -15.72
C SER A 473 -29.30 26.54 -15.44
N HIS A 474 -28.65 26.29 -14.30
CA HIS A 474 -27.42 26.91 -13.83
C HIS A 474 -26.81 26.05 -12.72
N THR A 475 -25.55 26.32 -12.35
CA THR A 475 -24.95 25.84 -11.11
C THR A 475 -24.84 26.98 -10.11
N HIS A 476 -25.32 26.74 -8.89
CA HIS A 476 -25.14 27.64 -7.77
C HIS A 476 -24.13 27.07 -6.78
N ASN A 477 -23.11 27.86 -6.48
CA ASN A 477 -22.11 27.54 -5.47
C ASN A 477 -22.39 28.38 -4.21
N PRO A 478 -22.61 27.75 -3.05
CA PRO A 478 -22.90 28.46 -1.80
C PRO A 478 -21.82 29.44 -1.36
N ALA A 479 -20.57 29.28 -1.82
CA ALA A 479 -19.49 30.22 -1.50
C ALA A 479 -19.62 31.57 -2.23
N TRP A 480 -20.48 31.69 -3.24
CA TRP A 480 -20.55 32.87 -4.12
C TRP A 480 -21.93 33.54 -4.06
N GLU A 481 -21.95 34.88 -4.18
CA GLU A 481 -23.21 35.65 -4.13
C GLU A 481 -24.13 35.41 -5.36
N SER A 482 -23.61 34.84 -6.43
CA SER A 482 -24.31 34.65 -7.71
C SER A 482 -24.04 33.27 -8.32
N ASN A 483 -25.00 32.71 -9.04
CA ASN A 483 -24.80 31.51 -9.87
C ASN A 483 -23.98 31.79 -11.14
N ASP A 484 -23.58 30.73 -11.84
CA ASP A 484 -22.82 30.83 -13.09
C ASP A 484 -23.66 31.26 -14.31
N GLY A 485 -24.99 31.19 -14.20
CA GLY A 485 -25.94 31.48 -15.28
C GLY A 485 -25.83 30.57 -16.49
N GLN A 486 -25.16 29.41 -16.39
CA GLN A 486 -24.90 28.51 -17.51
C GLN A 486 -25.68 27.19 -17.37
N PRO A 487 -26.54 26.83 -18.34
CA PRO A 487 -27.12 25.50 -18.38
C PRO A 487 -26.04 24.42 -18.39
N HIS A 488 -26.19 23.41 -17.54
CA HIS A 488 -25.27 22.29 -17.44
C HIS A 488 -26.05 20.97 -17.61
N GLY A 489 -25.49 20.04 -18.36
CA GLY A 489 -26.10 18.73 -18.54
C GLY A 489 -25.44 17.87 -19.58
N GLY A 490 -26.08 16.74 -19.83
CA GLY A 490 -25.60 15.65 -20.67
C GLY A 490 -26.04 14.31 -20.10
N TYR A 491 -26.08 13.30 -20.96
CA TYR A 491 -26.35 11.91 -20.61
C TYR A 491 -25.59 10.99 -21.57
N TYR A 492 -25.45 9.72 -21.17
CA TYR A 492 -24.91 8.66 -22.00
C TYR A 492 -26.07 7.80 -22.52
N THR A 493 -26.06 7.55 -23.82
CA THR A 493 -26.91 6.52 -24.42
C THR A 493 -26.51 5.14 -23.93
N GLN A 494 -27.41 4.17 -24.00
CA GLN A 494 -27.09 2.80 -23.61
C GLN A 494 -25.92 2.22 -24.42
N ASP A 495 -25.85 2.51 -25.73
CA ASP A 495 -24.77 2.02 -26.59
C ASP A 495 -23.40 2.62 -26.24
N GLN A 496 -23.39 3.88 -25.82
CA GLN A 496 -22.17 4.53 -25.32
C GLN A 496 -21.67 3.87 -24.04
N LEU A 497 -22.57 3.55 -23.10
CA LEU A 497 -22.20 2.85 -21.87
C LEU A 497 -21.78 1.40 -22.13
N ARG A 498 -22.46 0.66 -23.01
CA ARG A 498 -22.01 -0.68 -23.43
C ARG A 498 -20.61 -0.64 -24.04
N ALA A 499 -20.32 0.37 -24.85
CA ALA A 499 -18.98 0.57 -25.42
C ALA A 499 -17.94 0.93 -24.33
N LEU A 500 -18.34 1.70 -23.31
CA LEU A 500 -17.49 2.02 -22.16
C LEU A 500 -17.18 0.78 -21.32
N VAL A 501 -18.20 -0.03 -20.99
CA VAL A 501 -18.06 -1.31 -20.28
C VAL A 501 -17.12 -2.24 -21.03
N GLY A 502 -17.35 -2.46 -22.33
CA GLY A 502 -16.46 -3.32 -23.13
C GLY A 502 -15.02 -2.79 -23.24
N TYR A 503 -14.81 -1.47 -23.16
CA TYR A 503 -13.48 -0.86 -23.12
C TYR A 503 -12.78 -1.11 -21.77
N ALA A 504 -13.51 -1.01 -20.68
CA ALA A 504 -13.05 -1.22 -19.31
C ALA A 504 -12.73 -2.69 -19.04
N ASP A 505 -13.63 -3.61 -19.42
CA ASP A 505 -13.45 -5.06 -19.29
C ASP A 505 -12.19 -5.53 -20.02
N ALA A 506 -11.90 -4.96 -21.19
CA ALA A 506 -10.71 -5.30 -21.97
C ALA A 506 -9.38 -4.91 -21.27
N ARG A 507 -9.45 -4.12 -20.20
CA ARG A 507 -8.34 -3.62 -19.38
C ARG A 507 -8.38 -4.13 -17.93
N GLY A 508 -9.28 -5.07 -17.61
CA GLY A 508 -9.44 -5.57 -16.26
C GLY A 508 -10.07 -4.57 -15.28
N VAL A 509 -10.81 -3.57 -15.79
CA VAL A 509 -11.55 -2.62 -14.95
C VAL A 509 -13.04 -2.93 -15.08
N MET A 510 -13.66 -3.33 -13.99
CA MET A 510 -15.10 -3.52 -13.92
C MET A 510 -15.79 -2.21 -13.59
N ILE A 511 -16.87 -1.88 -14.29
CA ILE A 511 -17.69 -0.71 -13.97
C ILE A 511 -18.87 -1.15 -13.10
N VAL A 512 -18.92 -0.65 -11.86
CA VAL A 512 -20.05 -0.82 -10.96
C VAL A 512 -20.95 0.40 -11.13
N PRO A 513 -22.17 0.27 -11.70
CA PRO A 513 -23.06 1.40 -11.88
C PRO A 513 -23.81 1.71 -10.58
N GLU A 514 -24.07 2.99 -10.35
CA GLU A 514 -24.95 3.46 -9.28
C GLU A 514 -26.17 4.20 -9.83
N VAL A 515 -27.33 3.83 -9.30
CA VAL A 515 -28.55 4.62 -9.37
C VAL A 515 -29.00 4.86 -7.93
N ASP A 516 -28.74 6.07 -7.45
CA ASP A 516 -28.91 6.45 -6.05
C ASP A 516 -30.37 6.71 -5.72
N LEU A 517 -30.92 5.89 -4.81
CA LEU A 517 -32.31 5.88 -4.38
C LEU A 517 -32.40 5.43 -2.91
N PRO A 518 -33.47 5.80 -2.16
CA PRO A 518 -34.62 6.60 -2.57
C PRO A 518 -34.47 8.10 -2.27
N GLY A 519 -33.32 8.53 -1.75
CA GLY A 519 -32.86 9.92 -1.70
C GLY A 519 -32.23 10.35 -3.03
N HIS A 520 -31.62 11.53 -3.07
CA HIS A 520 -30.91 12.04 -4.26
C HIS A 520 -31.73 12.03 -5.58
N VAL A 521 -33.04 12.20 -5.48
CA VAL A 521 -34.00 11.97 -6.57
C VAL A 521 -34.57 13.24 -7.21
N ARG A 522 -34.09 14.44 -6.85
CA ARG A 522 -34.71 15.68 -7.34
C ARG A 522 -34.67 15.82 -8.86
N SER A 523 -33.67 15.26 -9.53
CA SER A 523 -33.64 15.24 -11.00
C SER A 523 -34.75 14.35 -11.58
N LEU A 524 -34.94 13.15 -11.03
CA LEU A 524 -36.00 12.21 -11.41
C LEU A 524 -37.38 12.84 -11.18
N LEU A 525 -37.60 13.43 -10.01
CA LEU A 525 -38.89 14.04 -9.65
C LEU A 525 -39.22 15.28 -10.49
N ALA A 526 -38.21 15.99 -11.01
CA ALA A 526 -38.44 17.08 -11.96
C ALA A 526 -38.96 16.56 -13.32
N ALA A 527 -38.57 15.36 -13.73
CA ALA A 527 -39.03 14.72 -14.96
C ALA A 527 -40.36 13.95 -14.78
N TYR A 528 -40.52 13.28 -13.64
CA TYR A 528 -41.67 12.44 -13.31
C TYR A 528 -42.17 12.72 -11.89
N PRO A 529 -42.90 13.83 -11.69
CA PRO A 529 -43.31 14.26 -10.36
C PRO A 529 -44.27 13.29 -9.66
N GLN A 530 -44.95 12.43 -10.42
CA GLN A 530 -45.89 11.46 -9.86
C GLN A 530 -45.24 10.39 -8.96
N PHE A 531 -43.91 10.22 -9.01
CA PHE A 531 -43.19 9.26 -8.17
C PHE A 531 -42.71 9.85 -6.83
N GLY A 532 -42.91 11.16 -6.61
CA GLY A 532 -42.57 11.83 -5.36
C GLY A 532 -43.69 11.73 -4.32
N ASP A 533 -43.41 12.12 -3.08
CA ASP A 533 -44.42 12.11 -2.03
C ASP A 533 -45.58 13.07 -2.35
N PRO A 534 -46.86 12.60 -2.33
CA PRO A 534 -48.01 13.46 -2.60
C PRO A 534 -48.17 14.63 -1.63
N GLY A 535 -47.52 14.56 -0.45
CA GLY A 535 -47.45 15.61 0.55
C GLY A 535 -46.49 16.75 0.18
N ALA A 536 -45.67 16.60 -0.87
CA ALA A 536 -44.80 17.66 -1.36
C ALA A 536 -45.63 18.85 -1.88
N SER A 537 -45.26 20.06 -1.45
CA SER A 537 -46.04 21.28 -1.72
C SER A 537 -45.98 21.72 -3.19
N GLU A 538 -44.85 21.49 -3.88
CA GLU A 538 -44.61 21.92 -5.27
C GLU A 538 -43.61 21.00 -5.98
N VAL A 539 -43.76 20.85 -7.30
CA VAL A 539 -42.77 20.19 -8.17
C VAL A 539 -41.56 21.11 -8.35
N LYS A 540 -40.40 20.69 -7.86
CA LYS A 540 -39.15 21.43 -8.01
C LYS A 540 -38.43 21.06 -9.32
N PRO A 541 -37.72 22.01 -9.96
CA PRO A 541 -36.84 21.68 -11.07
C PRO A 541 -35.60 20.90 -10.57
N VAL A 542 -34.86 20.31 -11.51
CA VAL A 542 -33.52 19.73 -11.28
C VAL A 542 -32.67 20.71 -10.47
N ALA A 543 -32.00 20.21 -9.43
CA ALA A 543 -31.33 21.07 -8.46
C ALA A 543 -30.18 21.86 -9.10
N PRO A 544 -30.14 23.20 -8.94
CA PRO A 544 -28.95 23.99 -9.25
C PRO A 544 -27.94 24.03 -8.10
N ASP A 545 -28.39 23.71 -6.88
CA ASP A 545 -27.63 23.75 -5.64
C ASP A 545 -27.03 22.36 -5.30
N PHE A 546 -25.98 22.37 -4.47
CA PHE A 546 -25.39 21.16 -3.89
C PHE A 546 -25.84 20.97 -2.44
N GLY A 547 -25.68 19.75 -1.92
CA GLY A 547 -26.02 19.36 -0.55
C GLY A 547 -27.19 18.39 -0.47
N VAL A 548 -27.71 18.20 0.73
CA VAL A 548 -28.80 17.25 1.04
C VAL A 548 -30.17 17.87 0.77
N PHE A 549 -31.05 17.12 0.13
CA PHE A 549 -32.42 17.53 -0.18
C PHE A 549 -33.45 16.64 0.53
N ASP A 550 -34.53 17.25 1.03
CA ASP A 550 -35.62 16.52 1.69
C ASP A 550 -36.45 15.65 0.72
N GLU A 551 -36.28 15.83 -0.60
CA GLU A 551 -37.01 15.11 -1.64
C GLU A 551 -36.68 13.61 -1.66
N VAL A 552 -37.69 12.77 -1.50
CA VAL A 552 -37.58 11.30 -1.55
C VAL A 552 -38.65 10.68 -2.45
N LEU A 553 -38.38 9.45 -2.93
CA LEU A 553 -39.39 8.67 -3.66
C LEU A 553 -40.57 8.26 -2.75
N HIS A 554 -41.77 8.22 -3.31
CA HIS A 554 -42.94 7.62 -2.68
C HIS A 554 -43.12 6.19 -3.17
N LEU A 555 -42.79 5.21 -2.33
CA LEU A 555 -42.51 3.80 -2.71
C LEU A 555 -43.76 2.94 -3.00
N THR A 556 -44.70 3.50 -3.75
CA THR A 556 -45.88 2.77 -4.27
C THR A 556 -45.49 1.67 -5.24
N ASP A 557 -46.41 0.76 -5.55
CA ASP A 557 -46.16 -0.28 -6.57
C ASP A 557 -45.81 0.33 -7.94
N GLU A 558 -46.45 1.43 -8.35
CA GLU A 558 -46.14 2.13 -9.61
C GLU A 558 -44.71 2.70 -9.61
N THR A 559 -44.27 3.27 -8.49
CA THR A 559 -42.89 3.76 -8.33
C THR A 559 -41.90 2.60 -8.38
N MET A 560 -42.19 1.48 -7.71
CA MET A 560 -41.32 0.32 -7.72
C MET A 560 -41.25 -0.34 -9.11
N GLU A 561 -42.35 -0.40 -9.86
CA GLU A 561 -42.34 -0.84 -11.26
C GLU A 561 -41.40 0.02 -12.12
N MET A 562 -41.36 1.34 -11.89
CA MET A 562 -40.41 2.23 -12.55
C MET A 562 -38.96 1.96 -12.12
N VAL A 563 -38.70 1.84 -10.82
CA VAL A 563 -37.36 1.52 -10.30
C VAL A 563 -36.85 0.20 -10.89
N GLU A 564 -37.67 -0.85 -10.85
CA GLU A 564 -37.32 -2.15 -11.40
C GLU A 564 -37.09 -2.12 -12.93
N ALA A 565 -37.84 -1.28 -13.65
CA ALA A 565 -37.64 -1.08 -15.09
C ALA A 565 -36.30 -0.36 -15.40
N VAL A 566 -35.93 0.64 -14.59
CA VAL A 566 -34.63 1.31 -14.67
C VAL A 566 -33.51 0.31 -14.41
N PHE A 567 -33.57 -0.42 -13.29
CA PHE A 567 -32.54 -1.38 -12.91
C PHE A 567 -32.45 -2.54 -13.91
N THR A 568 -33.56 -3.00 -14.48
CA THR A 568 -33.53 -4.03 -15.54
C THR A 568 -32.66 -3.59 -16.71
N GLN A 569 -32.84 -2.36 -17.18
CA GLN A 569 -32.03 -1.82 -18.29
C GLN A 569 -30.60 -1.52 -17.86
N LEU A 570 -30.37 -1.13 -16.61
CA LEU A 570 -29.03 -0.97 -16.04
C LEU A 570 -28.28 -2.32 -16.08
N LEU A 571 -28.90 -3.41 -15.63
CA LEU A 571 -28.30 -4.75 -15.67
C LEU A 571 -27.95 -5.21 -17.10
N ASP A 572 -28.76 -4.83 -18.09
CA ASP A 572 -28.51 -5.14 -19.50
C ASP A 572 -27.34 -4.35 -20.09
N VAL A 573 -27.08 -3.14 -19.59
CA VAL A 573 -25.98 -2.27 -20.04
C VAL A 573 -24.66 -2.61 -19.34
N PHE A 574 -24.73 -3.09 -18.09
CA PHE A 574 -23.58 -3.45 -17.27
C PHE A 574 -23.53 -4.97 -16.99
N PRO A 575 -23.49 -5.83 -18.02
CA PRO A 575 -23.64 -7.28 -17.84
C PRO A 575 -22.49 -7.90 -17.04
N SER A 576 -21.30 -7.31 -17.13
CA SER A 576 -20.06 -7.80 -16.51
C SER A 576 -20.01 -7.58 -14.99
N SER A 577 -20.77 -6.63 -14.45
CA SER A 577 -20.73 -6.33 -13.01
C SER A 577 -21.64 -7.25 -12.21
N CYS A 578 -21.09 -8.04 -11.29
CA CYS A 578 -21.91 -8.74 -10.30
C CYS A 578 -22.49 -7.79 -9.24
N TRP A 579 -21.98 -6.56 -9.14
CA TRP A 579 -22.38 -5.56 -8.17
C TRP A 579 -23.18 -4.42 -8.80
N VAL A 580 -24.17 -3.91 -8.08
CA VAL A 580 -24.93 -2.72 -8.47
C VAL A 580 -25.13 -1.85 -7.25
N HIS A 581 -24.70 -0.59 -7.32
CA HIS A 581 -24.88 0.35 -6.22
C HIS A 581 -26.28 0.95 -6.27
N ILE A 582 -26.99 0.90 -5.16
CA ILE A 582 -28.35 1.44 -5.01
C ILE A 582 -28.38 2.78 -4.28
N GLY A 583 -27.20 3.29 -3.89
CA GLY A 583 -27.04 4.50 -3.10
C GLY A 583 -27.49 4.30 -1.65
N GLY A 584 -28.43 5.14 -1.22
CA GLY A 584 -29.06 5.04 0.09
C GLY A 584 -28.43 5.91 1.18
N ASP A 585 -27.47 6.75 0.83
CA ASP A 585 -26.94 7.80 1.68
C ASP A 585 -27.93 8.97 1.80
N GLU A 586 -27.70 9.78 2.84
CA GLU A 586 -28.32 11.10 3.06
C GLU A 586 -29.84 11.22 2.82
N CYS A 587 -30.61 10.13 2.92
CA CYS A 587 -32.05 10.08 2.61
C CYS A 587 -32.89 10.63 3.78
N PRO A 588 -33.34 11.90 3.77
CA PRO A 588 -33.98 12.50 4.93
C PRO A 588 -35.40 11.95 5.08
N LYS A 589 -35.77 11.54 6.30
CA LYS A 589 -37.10 10.96 6.57
C LYS A 589 -38.20 12.01 6.69
N THR A 590 -37.86 13.30 6.63
CA THR A 590 -38.76 14.42 6.92
C THR A 590 -40.04 14.39 6.08
N GLN A 591 -39.95 14.13 4.77
CA GLN A 591 -41.14 14.07 3.91
C GLN A 591 -42.03 12.88 4.25
N TRP A 592 -41.48 11.68 4.40
CA TRP A 592 -42.24 10.50 4.77
C TRP A 592 -42.91 10.63 6.14
N VAL A 593 -42.19 11.05 7.18
CA VAL A 593 -42.73 11.17 8.54
C VAL A 593 -43.87 12.18 8.63
N ASN A 594 -43.86 13.22 7.78
CA ASN A 594 -44.90 14.24 7.75
C ASN A 594 -46.03 13.95 6.74
N SER A 595 -45.99 12.83 6.01
CA SER A 595 -46.95 12.48 4.97
C SER A 595 -47.94 11.41 5.43
N PRO A 596 -49.26 11.72 5.48
CA PRO A 596 -50.28 10.71 5.75
C PRO A 596 -50.27 9.55 4.73
N ALA A 597 -49.94 9.85 3.47
CA ALA A 597 -49.82 8.83 2.42
C ALA A 597 -48.65 7.89 2.69
N ALA A 598 -47.52 8.40 3.19
CA ALA A 598 -46.37 7.56 3.54
C ALA A 598 -46.66 6.69 4.79
N ALA A 599 -47.46 7.17 5.74
CA ALA A 599 -47.93 6.37 6.87
C ALA A 599 -48.85 5.22 6.41
N GLU A 600 -49.79 5.48 5.51
CA GLU A 600 -50.62 4.43 4.90
C GLU A 600 -49.77 3.43 4.10
N LEU A 601 -48.75 3.92 3.38
CA LEU A 601 -47.81 3.08 2.64
C LEU A 601 -46.98 2.19 3.56
N ALA A 602 -46.45 2.73 4.66
CA ALA A 602 -45.70 1.96 5.66
C ALA A 602 -46.54 0.81 6.24
N GLU A 603 -47.80 1.08 6.61
CA GLU A 603 -48.74 0.05 7.06
C GLU A 603 -48.98 -1.01 5.97
N ALA A 604 -49.18 -0.59 4.72
CA ALA A 604 -49.40 -1.49 3.59
C ALA A 604 -48.18 -2.36 3.26
N ARG A 605 -46.96 -1.85 3.48
CA ARG A 605 -45.69 -2.59 3.34
C ARG A 605 -45.35 -3.43 4.57
N GLY A 606 -46.07 -3.25 5.68
CA GLY A 606 -45.85 -3.98 6.92
C GLY A 606 -44.61 -3.54 7.70
N VAL A 607 -44.19 -2.28 7.55
CA VAL A 607 -43.09 -1.68 8.31
C VAL A 607 -43.60 -0.76 9.41
N ASP A 608 -42.83 -0.64 10.50
CA ASP A 608 -43.25 0.06 11.73
C ASP A 608 -43.09 1.58 11.63
N GLY A 609 -43.77 2.19 10.66
CA GLY A 609 -43.78 3.64 10.46
C GLY A 609 -43.01 4.11 9.21
N PRO A 610 -43.28 5.34 8.73
CA PRO A 610 -42.67 5.91 7.53
C PRO A 610 -41.14 6.01 7.55
N GLU A 611 -40.52 6.15 8.72
CA GLU A 611 -39.07 6.23 8.90
C GLU A 611 -38.33 4.96 8.42
N HIS A 612 -38.98 3.80 8.51
CA HIS A 612 -38.43 2.49 8.12
C HIS A 612 -38.68 2.14 6.64
N LEU A 613 -39.28 3.04 5.85
CA LEU A 613 -39.49 2.82 4.41
C LEU A 613 -38.18 2.68 3.63
N GLN A 614 -37.09 3.30 4.08
CA GLN A 614 -35.77 3.10 3.47
C GLN A 614 -35.28 1.66 3.67
N SER A 615 -35.37 1.13 4.90
CA SER A 615 -34.96 -0.24 5.19
C SER A 615 -35.72 -1.23 4.30
N TRP A 616 -37.04 -1.03 4.15
CA TRP A 616 -37.87 -1.80 3.23
C TRP A 616 -37.41 -1.72 1.77
N PHE A 617 -37.08 -0.51 1.30
CA PHE A 617 -36.57 -0.30 -0.06
C PHE A 617 -35.26 -1.05 -0.29
N THR A 618 -34.30 -0.92 0.63
CA THR A 618 -33.00 -1.59 0.58
C THR A 618 -33.17 -3.11 0.53
N GLU A 619 -34.02 -3.69 1.39
CA GLU A 619 -34.31 -5.12 1.40
C GLU A 619 -34.98 -5.58 0.09
N HIS A 620 -35.96 -4.83 -0.42
CA HIS A 620 -36.63 -5.13 -1.68
C HIS A 620 -35.63 -5.14 -2.85
N MET A 621 -34.80 -4.10 -2.95
CA MET A 621 -33.82 -3.99 -4.03
C MET A 621 -32.73 -5.06 -3.92
N ARG A 622 -32.27 -5.37 -2.70
CA ARG A 622 -31.38 -6.50 -2.45
C ARG A 622 -31.98 -7.80 -2.98
N ASP A 623 -33.20 -8.15 -2.58
CA ASP A 623 -33.84 -9.41 -2.96
C ASP A 623 -34.11 -9.47 -4.47
N TRP A 624 -34.53 -8.35 -5.05
CA TRP A 624 -34.79 -8.23 -6.48
C TRP A 624 -33.53 -8.39 -7.33
N LEU A 625 -32.41 -7.83 -6.88
CA LEU A 625 -31.09 -7.97 -7.51
C LEU A 625 -30.53 -9.39 -7.31
N ALA A 626 -30.64 -9.94 -6.11
CA ALA A 626 -30.19 -11.30 -5.79
C ALA A 626 -30.91 -12.35 -6.65
N ALA A 627 -32.23 -12.19 -6.86
CA ALA A 627 -33.02 -13.03 -7.75
C ALA A 627 -32.54 -13.01 -9.22
N ARG A 628 -31.72 -12.01 -9.58
CA ARG A 628 -31.10 -11.82 -10.91
C ARG A 628 -29.60 -12.08 -10.91
N GLY A 629 -29.06 -12.67 -9.83
CA GLY A 629 -27.64 -13.02 -9.72
C GLY A 629 -26.73 -11.81 -9.52
N ARG A 630 -27.26 -10.72 -8.95
CA ARG A 630 -26.51 -9.49 -8.65
C ARG A 630 -26.50 -9.25 -7.14
N THR A 631 -25.45 -8.61 -6.65
CA THR A 631 -25.30 -8.18 -5.26
C THR A 631 -25.53 -6.69 -5.18
N ALA A 632 -26.43 -6.27 -4.29
CA ALA A 632 -26.62 -4.86 -3.98
C ALA A 632 -25.40 -4.30 -3.25
N VAL A 633 -25.00 -3.08 -3.61
CA VAL A 633 -24.01 -2.28 -2.88
C VAL A 633 -24.72 -1.03 -2.39
N ALA A 634 -24.44 -0.60 -1.16
CA ALA A 634 -25.07 0.58 -0.59
C ALA A 634 -24.12 1.30 0.36
N TRP A 635 -24.36 2.61 0.53
CA TRP A 635 -23.67 3.41 1.54
C TRP A 635 -24.07 2.97 2.96
N ASP A 636 -23.18 3.17 3.93
CA ASP A 636 -23.31 2.59 5.28
C ASP A 636 -24.50 3.12 6.11
N GLU A 637 -25.24 4.13 5.67
CA GLU A 637 -26.51 4.51 6.30
C GLU A 637 -27.54 3.37 6.28
N VAL A 638 -27.48 2.46 5.29
CA VAL A 638 -28.49 1.41 5.18
C VAL A 638 -28.44 0.36 6.29
N ILE A 639 -27.38 0.33 7.11
CA ILE A 639 -27.28 -0.58 8.26
C ILE A 639 -27.82 0.04 9.56
N GLU A 640 -28.28 1.30 9.52
CA GLU A 640 -28.91 1.99 10.64
C GLU A 640 -30.35 1.52 10.90
N ASP A 641 -30.99 2.12 11.90
CA ASP A 641 -32.39 1.88 12.28
C ASP A 641 -32.74 0.41 12.56
N GLY A 642 -31.73 -0.38 12.94
CA GLY A 642 -31.86 -1.81 13.22
C GLY A 642 -32.05 -2.68 11.97
N ASN A 643 -31.84 -2.11 10.76
CA ASN A 643 -31.92 -2.84 9.51
C ASN A 643 -30.77 -3.85 9.39
N ASP A 644 -31.04 -5.07 8.94
CA ASP A 644 -30.02 -6.10 8.67
C ASP A 644 -30.01 -6.53 7.20
N PRO A 645 -29.31 -5.78 6.33
CA PRO A 645 -29.32 -6.03 4.90
C PRO A 645 -28.37 -7.18 4.54
N GLU A 646 -28.56 -8.37 5.14
CA GLU A 646 -27.79 -9.58 4.85
C GLU A 646 -27.73 -9.81 3.33
N GLY A 647 -26.53 -10.00 2.78
CA GLY A 647 -26.32 -10.16 1.33
C GLY A 647 -26.09 -8.87 0.55
N THR A 648 -26.08 -7.70 1.22
CA THR A 648 -25.64 -6.42 0.66
C THR A 648 -24.16 -6.17 0.98
N LEU A 649 -23.42 -5.65 0.01
CA LEU A 649 -22.06 -5.13 0.19
C LEU A 649 -22.15 -3.70 0.74
N ILE A 650 -21.52 -3.43 1.88
CA ILE A 650 -21.57 -2.11 2.51
C ILE A 650 -20.35 -1.29 2.14
N MET A 651 -20.57 -0.05 1.70
CA MET A 651 -19.52 0.92 1.45
C MET A 651 -19.45 1.90 2.62
N SER A 652 -18.43 1.74 3.47
CA SER A 652 -18.30 2.57 4.67
C SER A 652 -17.55 3.87 4.40
N TRP A 653 -18.28 4.99 4.46
CA TRP A 653 -17.75 6.31 4.14
C TRP A 653 -17.67 7.24 5.36
N ARG A 654 -18.48 7.02 6.40
CA ARG A 654 -18.54 7.89 7.58
C ARG A 654 -17.45 7.61 8.62
N GLY A 655 -16.57 6.64 8.37
CA GLY A 655 -15.41 6.33 9.19
C GLY A 655 -15.17 4.82 9.31
N TYR A 656 -14.36 4.41 10.29
CA TYR A 656 -14.13 2.97 10.54
C TYR A 656 -15.32 2.28 11.23
N ALA A 657 -16.05 3.00 12.10
CA ALA A 657 -17.04 2.39 12.98
C ALA A 657 -18.19 1.68 12.23
N PRO A 658 -18.83 2.29 11.21
CA PRO A 658 -19.90 1.59 10.48
C PRO A 658 -19.39 0.36 9.73
N GLY A 659 -18.19 0.44 9.14
CA GLY A 659 -17.56 -0.70 8.48
C GLY A 659 -17.22 -1.84 9.43
N ILE A 660 -16.69 -1.55 10.61
CA ILE A 660 -16.43 -2.56 11.65
C ILE A 660 -17.75 -3.19 12.12
N GLU A 661 -18.78 -2.38 12.36
CA GLU A 661 -20.11 -2.89 12.74
C GLU A 661 -20.66 -3.85 11.67
N ALA A 662 -20.59 -3.48 10.40
CA ALA A 662 -21.02 -4.34 9.29
C ALA A 662 -20.25 -5.66 9.24
N LEU A 663 -18.92 -5.62 9.44
CA LEU A 663 -18.07 -6.81 9.49
C LEU A 663 -18.42 -7.73 10.66
N GLU A 664 -18.66 -7.17 11.86
CA GLU A 664 -19.09 -7.91 13.05
C GLU A 664 -20.45 -8.60 12.85
N ARG A 665 -21.30 -8.02 12.00
CA ARG A 665 -22.61 -8.56 11.62
C ARG A 665 -22.57 -9.58 10.49
N GLY A 666 -21.39 -9.82 9.90
CA GLY A 666 -21.22 -10.81 8.84
C GLY A 666 -21.34 -10.27 7.41
N LEU A 667 -21.42 -8.95 7.24
CA LEU A 667 -21.55 -8.31 5.93
C LEU A 667 -20.19 -8.14 5.25
N ASP A 668 -20.21 -8.14 3.92
CA ASP A 668 -19.03 -7.75 3.16
C ASP A 668 -18.90 -6.21 3.17
N VAL A 669 -17.66 -5.71 3.22
CA VAL A 669 -17.38 -4.27 3.31
C VAL A 669 -16.31 -3.83 2.32
N VAL A 670 -16.55 -2.68 1.68
CA VAL A 670 -15.51 -1.85 1.06
C VAL A 670 -15.30 -0.62 1.96
N MET A 671 -14.06 -0.41 2.39
CA MET A 671 -13.73 0.72 3.25
C MET A 671 -13.37 1.94 2.40
N ALA A 672 -14.10 3.03 2.61
CA ALA A 672 -13.89 4.30 1.90
C ALA A 672 -14.11 5.52 2.82
N PRO A 673 -13.48 5.58 4.01
CA PRO A 673 -13.72 6.63 4.99
C PRO A 673 -13.34 8.00 4.44
N GLY A 674 -14.22 8.99 4.61
CA GLY A 674 -14.04 10.35 4.10
C GLY A 674 -12.77 11.04 4.58
N GLU A 675 -12.32 10.70 5.78
CA GLU A 675 -11.07 11.21 6.35
C GLU A 675 -9.84 10.94 5.47
N PHE A 676 -9.84 9.84 4.71
CA PHE A 676 -8.69 9.33 3.95
C PHE A 676 -8.92 9.24 2.45
N THR A 677 -10.16 9.21 1.99
CA THR A 677 -10.47 8.75 0.62
C THR A 677 -11.31 9.72 -0.22
N TYR A 678 -11.79 10.83 0.36
CA TYR A 678 -12.56 11.86 -0.35
C TYR A 678 -11.61 12.83 -1.05
N ILE A 679 -11.25 12.47 -2.27
CA ILE A 679 -10.26 13.17 -3.10
C ILE A 679 -10.85 14.39 -3.81
N ASP A 680 -12.02 14.82 -3.40
CA ASP A 680 -12.62 16.12 -3.70
C ASP A 680 -12.17 17.23 -2.74
N HIS A 681 -11.47 16.90 -1.65
CA HIS A 681 -10.85 17.85 -0.73
C HIS A 681 -9.58 18.52 -1.30
N TYR A 682 -9.16 19.67 -0.75
CA TYR A 682 -7.90 20.32 -1.14
C TYR A 682 -6.67 19.43 -0.93
N GLN A 683 -5.72 19.51 -1.85
CA GLN A 683 -4.45 18.77 -1.80
C GLN A 683 -3.34 19.48 -1.03
N ALA A 684 -3.46 20.80 -0.83
CA ALA A 684 -2.50 21.59 -0.06
C ALA A 684 -3.15 22.83 0.54
N ALA A 685 -2.43 23.46 1.46
CA ALA A 685 -2.85 24.73 2.06
C ALA A 685 -2.64 25.95 1.14
N ASP A 686 -1.88 25.80 0.06
CA ASP A 686 -1.50 26.89 -0.86
C ASP A 686 -2.71 27.59 -1.49
N GLU A 687 -2.80 28.91 -1.35
CA GLU A 687 -3.92 29.74 -1.85
C GLU A 687 -4.11 29.65 -3.37
N THR A 688 -3.09 29.20 -4.11
CA THR A 688 -3.14 28.99 -5.56
C THR A 688 -3.82 27.68 -5.97
N GLU A 689 -4.07 26.75 -5.04
CA GLU A 689 -4.80 25.51 -5.34
C GLU A 689 -6.16 25.81 -6.00
N PRO A 690 -6.58 25.01 -7.00
CA PRO A 690 -7.90 25.17 -7.59
C PRO A 690 -9.00 24.91 -6.57
N TYR A 691 -10.15 25.51 -6.83
CA TYR A 691 -11.25 25.50 -5.89
C TYR A 691 -11.82 24.10 -5.67
N ALA A 692 -11.96 23.70 -4.41
CA ALA A 692 -12.43 22.40 -3.96
C ALA A 692 -13.47 22.57 -2.84
N ILE A 693 -14.18 21.49 -2.51
CA ILE A 693 -15.30 21.50 -1.55
C ILE A 693 -14.91 22.06 -0.19
N GLY A 694 -13.67 21.83 0.25
CA GLY A 694 -13.21 22.06 1.61
C GLY A 694 -12.14 21.04 1.98
N GLY A 695 -11.88 20.90 3.27
CA GLY A 695 -10.97 19.89 3.81
C GLY A 695 -9.51 20.01 3.37
N HIS A 696 -8.70 19.07 3.85
CA HIS A 696 -7.28 18.98 3.52
C HIS A 696 -6.87 17.50 3.48
N LEU A 697 -6.76 16.95 2.28
CA LEU A 697 -6.40 15.55 2.04
C LEU A 697 -5.23 15.49 1.04
N PRO A 698 -3.99 15.68 1.52
CA PRO A 698 -2.79 15.54 0.71
C PRO A 698 -2.50 14.05 0.52
N TRP A 699 -1.65 13.70 -0.45
CA TRP A 699 -1.37 12.29 -0.78
C TRP A 699 -0.72 11.53 0.39
N GLU A 700 0.02 12.24 1.25
CA GLU A 700 0.62 11.73 2.49
C GLU A 700 -0.45 11.19 3.44
N LYS A 701 -1.56 11.94 3.58
CA LYS A 701 -2.69 11.52 4.41
C LYS A 701 -3.43 10.34 3.79
N VAL A 702 -3.59 10.30 2.47
CA VAL A 702 -4.14 9.11 1.79
C VAL A 702 -3.24 7.90 2.04
N LEU A 703 -1.93 8.02 1.83
CA LEU A 703 -0.95 6.93 2.00
C LEU A 703 -0.88 6.40 3.44
N SER A 704 -1.20 7.23 4.44
CA SER A 704 -1.18 6.83 5.85
C SER A 704 -2.37 5.98 6.26
N TYR A 705 -3.40 5.85 5.41
CA TYR A 705 -4.59 5.06 5.64
C TYR A 705 -4.27 3.56 5.83
N ASP A 706 -4.86 2.95 6.86
CA ASP A 706 -4.84 1.50 7.06
C ASP A 706 -6.27 0.95 7.07
N PRO A 707 -6.74 0.30 5.98
CA PRO A 707 -8.11 -0.17 5.85
C PRO A 707 -8.51 -1.28 6.84
N ALA A 708 -7.53 -1.96 7.45
CA ALA A 708 -7.78 -3.02 8.42
C ALA A 708 -7.75 -2.52 9.88
N MET A 709 -7.56 -1.22 10.12
CA MET A 709 -7.46 -0.67 11.47
C MET A 709 -8.74 -0.95 12.28
N GLY A 710 -8.57 -1.66 13.40
CA GLY A 710 -9.66 -2.00 14.31
C GLY A 710 -10.57 -3.13 13.83
N VAL A 711 -10.32 -3.72 12.67
CA VAL A 711 -11.05 -4.90 12.18
C VAL A 711 -10.63 -6.12 12.98
N PRO A 712 -11.55 -6.84 13.65
CA PRO A 712 -11.21 -8.08 14.35
C PRO A 712 -10.73 -9.18 13.38
N ASP A 713 -9.67 -9.90 13.75
CA ASP A 713 -9.14 -11.01 12.94
C ASP A 713 -10.16 -12.14 12.71
N ASP A 714 -11.14 -12.28 13.62
CA ASP A 714 -12.21 -13.28 13.60
C ASP A 714 -13.58 -12.73 13.20
N ALA A 715 -13.64 -11.53 12.62
CA ALA A 715 -14.89 -10.95 12.13
C ALA A 715 -15.56 -11.89 11.10
N PRO A 716 -16.88 -12.13 11.21
CA PRO A 716 -17.59 -13.03 10.29
C PRO A 716 -17.75 -12.46 8.88
N GLY A 717 -17.74 -11.13 8.73
CA GLY A 717 -17.80 -10.43 7.45
C GLY A 717 -16.44 -10.34 6.75
N ARG A 718 -16.43 -9.92 5.49
CA ARG A 718 -15.19 -9.84 4.68
C ARG A 718 -14.89 -8.41 4.27
N LEU A 719 -13.68 -7.95 4.57
CA LEU A 719 -13.12 -6.72 4.02
C LEU A 719 -12.66 -6.97 2.57
N LEU A 720 -13.43 -6.52 1.59
CA LEU A 720 -13.12 -6.74 0.17
C LEU A 720 -12.02 -5.82 -0.36
N GLY A 721 -11.89 -4.62 0.20
CA GLY A 721 -10.82 -3.68 -0.14
C GLY A 721 -11.15 -2.22 0.07
N VAL A 722 -10.61 -1.36 -0.81
CA VAL A 722 -10.57 0.10 -0.65
C VAL A 722 -11.11 0.84 -1.86
N GLN A 723 -11.64 2.05 -1.64
CA GLN A 723 -12.10 2.93 -2.71
C GLN A 723 -11.85 4.41 -2.40
N ALA A 724 -11.45 5.18 -3.42
CA ALA A 724 -11.45 6.65 -3.36
C ALA A 724 -12.77 7.22 -3.90
N GLN A 725 -13.27 8.28 -3.27
CA GLN A 725 -14.49 8.97 -3.66
C GLN A 725 -14.15 10.32 -4.31
N LEU A 726 -14.59 10.52 -5.56
CA LEU A 726 -14.34 11.75 -6.33
C LEU A 726 -15.66 12.39 -6.72
N TRP A 727 -16.26 13.10 -5.76
CA TRP A 727 -17.44 13.94 -5.94
C TRP A 727 -17.09 15.20 -6.74
N THR A 728 -17.98 15.63 -7.65
CA THR A 728 -17.63 16.61 -8.69
C THR A 728 -18.35 17.95 -8.60
N GLU A 729 -18.98 18.30 -7.48
CA GLU A 729 -19.64 19.61 -7.24
C GLU A 729 -18.74 20.78 -7.68
N TYR A 730 -17.45 20.69 -7.40
CA TYR A 730 -16.47 21.75 -7.64
C TYR A 730 -15.51 21.45 -8.80
N MET A 731 -15.74 20.38 -9.56
CA MET A 731 -14.88 19.90 -10.64
C MET A 731 -15.59 19.92 -12.01
N PRO A 732 -15.87 21.10 -12.58
CA PRO A 732 -16.69 21.22 -13.78
C PRO A 732 -16.03 20.72 -15.07
N THR A 733 -14.75 20.34 -15.04
CA THR A 733 -14.02 19.89 -16.24
C THR A 733 -13.19 18.65 -15.95
N ALA A 734 -13.01 17.82 -16.98
CA ALA A 734 -12.13 16.66 -16.95
C ALA A 734 -10.71 16.99 -16.42
N GLN A 735 -10.15 18.14 -16.80
CA GLN A 735 -8.83 18.56 -16.32
C GLN A 735 -8.80 18.81 -14.81
N HIS A 736 -9.91 19.29 -14.24
CA HIS A 736 -10.02 19.49 -12.80
C HIS A 736 -10.16 18.15 -12.07
N VAL A 737 -10.96 17.23 -12.62
CA VAL A 737 -11.06 15.85 -12.11
C VAL A 737 -9.69 15.15 -12.14
N GLU A 738 -8.94 15.25 -13.25
CA GLU A 738 -7.58 14.71 -13.36
C GLU A 738 -6.63 15.33 -12.32
N TYR A 739 -6.73 16.63 -12.06
CA TYR A 739 -5.92 17.34 -11.07
C TYR A 739 -6.20 16.85 -9.66
N MET A 740 -7.48 16.65 -9.32
CA MET A 740 -7.90 16.20 -7.99
C MET A 740 -7.62 14.71 -7.78
N ALA A 741 -7.69 13.90 -8.83
CA ALA A 741 -7.40 12.47 -8.79
C ALA A 741 -5.92 12.15 -8.58
N PHE A 742 -5.02 12.73 -9.39
CA PHE A 742 -3.61 12.34 -9.40
C PHE A 742 -2.74 13.40 -8.70
N PRO A 743 -1.94 13.02 -7.67
CA PRO A 743 -1.42 11.66 -7.41
C PRO A 743 -2.18 10.81 -6.37
N ARG A 744 -3.27 11.30 -5.76
CA ARG A 744 -3.93 10.63 -4.62
C ARG A 744 -4.52 9.26 -4.96
N VAL A 745 -5.06 9.07 -6.16
CA VAL A 745 -5.49 7.75 -6.67
C VAL A 745 -4.33 6.76 -6.73
N ALA A 746 -3.11 7.24 -6.99
CA ALA A 746 -1.91 6.39 -6.99
C ALA A 746 -1.52 5.95 -5.56
N ALA A 747 -1.75 6.81 -4.56
CA ALA A 747 -1.57 6.45 -3.15
C ALA A 747 -2.62 5.42 -2.68
N LEU A 748 -3.88 5.57 -3.11
CA LEU A 748 -4.90 4.56 -2.86
C LEU A 748 -4.56 3.23 -3.54
N ALA A 749 -4.06 3.26 -4.79
CA ALA A 749 -3.62 2.07 -5.50
C ALA A 749 -2.49 1.34 -4.75
N GLU A 750 -1.54 2.09 -4.17
CA GLU A 750 -0.50 1.52 -3.30
C GLU A 750 -1.13 0.74 -2.13
N ILE A 751 -2.10 1.32 -1.42
CA ILE A 751 -2.78 0.68 -0.28
C ILE A 751 -3.57 -0.55 -0.70
N GLY A 752 -4.25 -0.47 -1.85
CA GLY A 752 -5.05 -1.57 -2.38
C GLY A 752 -4.23 -2.77 -2.87
N TRP A 753 -2.97 -2.54 -3.23
CA TRP A 753 -2.12 -3.52 -3.91
C TRP A 753 -0.93 -3.99 -3.06
N ALA A 754 -0.12 -3.07 -2.53
CA ALA A 754 1.11 -3.39 -1.84
C ALA A 754 0.83 -4.09 -0.50
N LYS A 755 1.58 -5.15 -0.20
CA LYS A 755 1.48 -5.88 1.08
C LYS A 755 2.10 -5.09 2.23
N ALA A 756 3.22 -4.43 1.96
CA ALA A 756 3.92 -3.59 2.91
C ALA A 756 3.47 -2.13 2.76
N LYS A 757 3.29 -1.43 3.87
CA LYS A 757 3.00 0.00 3.86
C LYS A 757 4.25 0.77 3.43
N ALA A 758 4.15 1.51 2.32
CA ALA A 758 5.23 2.36 1.87
C ALA A 758 5.46 3.55 2.80
N SER A 759 6.73 3.92 3.00
CA SER A 759 7.07 5.19 3.65
C SER A 759 6.80 6.38 2.72
N GLU A 760 6.52 7.55 3.28
CA GLU A 760 6.33 8.79 2.51
C GLU A 760 7.55 9.09 1.62
N LYS A 761 8.76 8.87 2.13
CA LYS A 761 10.02 9.11 1.39
C LYS A 761 10.13 8.22 0.15
N ASP A 762 9.84 6.93 0.30
CA ASP A 762 9.84 5.96 -0.80
C ASP A 762 8.77 6.33 -1.84
N PHE A 763 7.52 6.50 -1.40
CA PHE A 763 6.42 6.81 -2.31
C PHE A 763 6.67 8.12 -3.07
N PHE A 764 7.17 9.16 -2.40
CA PHE A 764 7.56 10.41 -3.03
C PHE A 764 8.62 10.23 -4.13
N ALA A 765 9.64 9.39 -3.88
CA ALA A 765 10.68 9.10 -4.87
C ALA A 765 10.09 8.44 -6.13
N ARG A 766 9.08 7.58 -5.97
CA ARG A 766 8.36 6.91 -7.06
C ARG A 766 7.35 7.82 -7.77
N LEU A 767 6.81 8.85 -7.11
CA LEU A 767 5.91 9.82 -7.72
C LEU A 767 6.56 10.65 -8.83
N VAL A 768 7.86 10.93 -8.74
CA VAL A 768 8.58 11.73 -9.77
C VAL A 768 8.55 11.05 -11.15
N PRO A 769 8.98 9.79 -11.32
CA PRO A 769 8.83 9.07 -12.59
C PRO A 769 7.37 8.82 -12.96
N ALA A 770 6.46 8.60 -12.00
CA ALA A 770 5.02 8.48 -12.28
C ALA A 770 4.44 9.77 -12.92
N GLY A 771 4.81 10.94 -12.40
CA GLY A 771 4.46 12.25 -12.98
C GLY A 771 4.87 12.38 -14.44
N ARG A 772 6.07 11.91 -14.81
CA ARG A 772 6.52 11.89 -16.22
C ARG A 772 5.68 10.98 -17.11
N ARG A 773 5.10 9.90 -16.56
CA ARG A 773 4.18 9.02 -17.31
C ARG A 773 2.84 9.71 -17.51
N TRP A 774 2.32 10.40 -16.49
CA TRP A 774 1.12 11.23 -16.60
C TRP A 774 1.27 12.39 -17.58
N ASP A 775 2.43 13.07 -17.57
CA ASP A 775 2.77 14.10 -18.55
C ASP A 775 2.75 13.53 -19.98
N ALA A 776 3.37 12.37 -20.20
CA ALA A 776 3.38 11.70 -21.49
C ALA A 776 1.97 11.28 -21.95
N ALA A 777 1.13 10.83 -21.01
CA ALA A 777 -0.27 10.48 -21.25
C ALA A 777 -1.21 11.70 -21.43
N GLY A 778 -0.72 12.92 -21.14
CA GLY A 778 -1.50 14.15 -21.22
C GLY A 778 -2.51 14.32 -20.09
N ILE A 779 -2.23 13.76 -18.91
CA ILE A 779 -3.06 13.88 -17.70
C ILE A 779 -2.71 15.16 -16.95
N ASN A 780 -3.70 15.99 -16.65
CA ASN A 780 -3.54 17.23 -15.87
C ASN A 780 -3.38 16.95 -14.35
N HIS A 781 -2.46 16.07 -13.98
CA HIS A 781 -2.17 15.74 -12.57
C HIS A 781 -1.65 16.95 -11.79
N ARG A 782 -1.81 16.96 -10.47
CA ARG A 782 -1.14 17.92 -9.59
C ARG A 782 0.35 17.55 -9.47
N PRO A 783 1.30 18.40 -9.89
CA PRO A 783 2.71 18.11 -9.72
C PRO A 783 3.09 18.07 -8.24
N VAL A 784 4.06 17.24 -7.90
CA VAL A 784 4.58 17.10 -6.53
C VAL A 784 5.12 18.43 -5.98
N GLY A 785 5.63 19.30 -6.86
CA GLY A 785 6.12 20.64 -6.52
C GLY A 785 5.02 21.71 -6.33
N GLY A 786 3.74 21.36 -6.46
CA GLY A 786 2.62 22.27 -6.36
C GLY A 786 1.96 22.61 -7.71
N ALA A 787 0.84 23.32 -7.62
CA ALA A 787 0.02 23.70 -8.77
C ALA A 787 0.78 24.58 -9.77
N MET A 788 0.72 24.24 -11.06
CA MET A 788 1.23 25.08 -12.14
C MET A 788 0.33 26.30 -12.37
N PRO A 789 0.83 27.41 -12.96
CA PRO A 789 0.02 28.62 -13.18
C PRO A 789 -1.31 28.42 -13.91
N TRP A 790 -1.40 27.46 -14.83
CA TRP A 790 -2.66 27.14 -15.55
C TRP A 790 -3.60 26.22 -14.77
N GLN A 791 -3.15 25.66 -13.65
CA GLN A 791 -3.92 24.81 -12.73
C GLN A 791 -4.47 25.61 -11.54
N HIS A 792 -4.11 26.89 -11.41
CA HIS A 792 -4.55 27.72 -10.29
C HIS A 792 -6.06 27.99 -10.33
N GLY A 793 -6.67 28.22 -9.17
CA GLY A 793 -8.11 28.53 -9.04
C GLY A 793 -8.58 29.80 -9.77
N GLY A 794 -7.66 30.62 -10.28
CA GLY A 794 -7.98 31.82 -11.05
C GLY A 794 -8.70 32.91 -10.23
N GLU A 795 -9.33 33.85 -10.93
CA GLU A 795 -10.11 34.95 -10.34
C GLU A 795 -11.63 34.75 -10.57
N GLY A 796 -12.46 35.35 -9.72
CA GLY A 796 -13.93 35.36 -9.87
C GLY A 796 -14.63 34.10 -9.35
N LEU A 797 -15.66 33.65 -10.07
CA LEU A 797 -16.46 32.44 -9.82
C LEU A 797 -15.66 31.14 -10.08
N ARG A 798 -14.40 31.07 -9.68
CA ARG A 798 -13.56 29.86 -9.57
C ARG A 798 -12.46 30.04 -8.51
N ARG A 799 -12.32 31.26 -7.98
CA ARG A 799 -11.35 31.61 -6.97
C ARG A 799 -11.64 30.80 -5.71
N ARG A 800 -10.57 30.23 -5.15
CA ARG A 800 -10.57 29.64 -3.82
C ARG A 800 -11.00 30.66 -2.74
N PRO A 801 -12.09 30.40 -1.99
CA PRO A 801 -12.47 31.22 -0.84
C PRO A 801 -11.45 31.03 0.30
N ASN A 802 -11.14 32.11 1.02
CA ASN A 802 -10.12 32.09 2.09
C ASN A 802 -10.52 31.24 3.32
N GLU A 803 -11.81 30.92 3.49
CA GLU A 803 -12.36 30.30 4.72
C GLU A 803 -12.52 28.76 4.62
N HIS A 804 -12.18 28.13 3.50
CA HIS A 804 -12.50 26.71 3.22
C HIS A 804 -11.53 25.66 3.81
N LEU A 805 -10.40 26.03 4.41
CA LEU A 805 -9.50 25.04 5.04
C LEU A 805 -10.03 24.49 6.37
N THR A 806 -10.93 25.21 7.03
CA THR A 806 -11.45 24.88 8.36
C THR A 806 -12.82 24.18 8.34
N ALA A 807 -13.40 24.00 7.15
CA ALA A 807 -14.66 23.28 6.94
C ALA A 807 -14.32 21.98 6.20
N GLY A 808 -14.16 20.90 6.95
CA GLY A 808 -13.85 19.56 6.46
C GLY A 808 -13.94 18.57 7.60
#